data_AF-A0A364L9N4-F1
#
_entry.id   AF-A0A364L9N4-F1
#
_cell.length_a   1.000
_cell.length_b   1.000
_cell.length_c   1.000
_cell.angle_alpha   90.00
_cell.angle_beta   90.00
_cell.angle_gamma   90.00
#
_symmetry.space_group_name_H-M   'P 1'
#
loop_
_entity.id
_entity.type
_entity.pdbx_description
1 polymer ?
#
loop_
_entity_poly.entity_id
_entity_poly.type
_entity_poly.pdbx_seq_one_letter_code
_entity_poly.pdbx_strand_id
1 'polypeptide(L)'
;MSTTRSLAYTLQERDRRWLLARDFMADHGVDALFVFGEPEMSGPGPYTLDNWVTNHRPGSTVIFPKTGEPLVLSFMPAAIIDHIHAREHGEQPWVSAKNIRMGRDAESTVTALRDLGLTESTIGVCGLEPFVPIHPSGVIPYSLWNKILSEFPKANFKSVGQAFLTAIMPLSDEQILVTRHAANIGDEMAQAMVKACAPGVPENEIFRAGMDAAFARGTVVPVIHMFTGPKAINWGPPKWHYSPQSPPRVLQDGDLVAAEIFCDFGKMQAQLQVTIAVGKVHQDVEWAAEIARQCYDAGLKALQPGNTFGEVAKAIREPLKENGAWSKGPQIHSLNPIVPVCEIDVDLANIGVSEVYRRHWALDTLAADMVLKPGMTFALEPTCAIGPLDAIEASLAEIKQLLLQSRIPQSQPLNEKLYSDSANNTIPTNNEVSASAFQSDEENTATDSFPEDGLPEESEQDVQVAPIKVVRHLFKLIHGSPTRDHNESIISELSKLGLTSGSLVDLLFEGFAIGTGQPPVIDVESLKPWITLKRNYDPCDRAIAAQLEIYTLLYDVVRKGVRSVSSAWDDLENWTVRNLQVDEEDYPGKYEATLHFTYLSVSLILARWEVAKLQAVPRQQHQEEEEMEEAKGEGTGEEIEFSDSATRQQRISSVIELIIRYSHLLLDKGMLLCSQTALVKPSYDFLISAYAGITLVEYASFLPNPKLTFELMEKVQIQGHRSYNPEISLEPVFNWATNVMRKKAQDYSVSMQQAELDAVNSNFDTTTNESRVPISMDWIPNTLIDSFYFSDHGDLSITPV
;
A
#
# COMPACT_ATOMS: atom_id res chain seq x y z
N MET A 1 37.59 -19.28 -41.60
CA MET A 1 37.29 -18.38 -40.47
C MET A 1 35.79 -18.17 -40.45
N SER A 2 35.11 -18.43 -39.33
CA SER A 2 33.69 -18.07 -39.22
C SER A 2 33.60 -16.55 -39.01
N THR A 3 32.86 -15.85 -39.86
CA THR A 3 32.58 -14.42 -39.67
C THR A 3 31.44 -14.30 -38.67
N THR A 4 31.78 -14.38 -37.38
CA THR A 4 30.85 -14.01 -36.30
C THR A 4 30.38 -12.57 -36.56
N ARG A 5 29.09 -12.38 -36.86
CA ARG A 5 28.52 -11.05 -37.01
C ARG A 5 28.65 -10.30 -35.68
N SER A 6 28.94 -9.00 -35.75
CA SER A 6 28.89 -8.16 -34.55
C SER A 6 27.48 -8.16 -33.97
N LEU A 7 27.38 -8.04 -32.65
CA LEU A 7 26.11 -7.82 -31.93
C LEU A 7 25.83 -6.32 -31.71
N ALA A 8 26.77 -5.43 -32.09
CA ALA A 8 26.56 -3.98 -32.05
C ALA A 8 25.75 -3.52 -33.27
N TYR A 9 24.71 -2.72 -33.03
CA TYR A 9 23.85 -2.19 -34.09
C TYR A 9 24.58 -1.24 -35.04
N THR A 10 24.28 -1.35 -36.33
CA THR A 10 24.85 -0.48 -37.36
C THR A 10 24.11 0.85 -37.50
N LEU A 11 24.70 1.81 -38.22
CA LEU A 11 23.98 3.01 -38.64
C LEU A 11 22.83 2.71 -39.62
N GLN A 12 22.78 1.53 -40.25
CA GLN A 12 21.63 1.14 -41.09
C GLN A 12 20.42 0.79 -40.21
N GLU A 13 20.64 0.15 -39.06
CA GLU A 13 19.60 -0.07 -38.06
C GLU A 13 19.13 1.25 -37.43
N ARG A 14 20.04 2.20 -37.13
CA ARG A 14 19.67 3.58 -36.75
C ARG A 14 18.74 4.19 -37.80
N ASP A 15 19.18 4.22 -39.05
CA ASP A 15 18.47 4.91 -40.13
C ASP A 15 17.11 4.26 -40.41
N ARG A 16 17.01 2.92 -40.26
CA ARG A 16 15.73 2.18 -40.30
C ARG A 16 14.79 2.59 -39.16
N ARG A 17 15.26 2.62 -37.91
CA ARG A 17 14.44 3.05 -36.74
C ARG A 17 14.00 4.51 -36.88
N TRP A 18 14.90 5.38 -37.32
CA TRP A 18 14.63 6.79 -37.54
C TRP A 18 13.72 7.06 -38.74
N LEU A 19 13.66 6.16 -39.73
CA LEU A 19 12.66 6.19 -40.79
C LEU A 19 11.29 5.73 -40.26
N LEU A 20 11.23 4.58 -39.59
CA LEU A 20 10.00 4.04 -38.98
C LEU A 20 9.33 5.07 -38.06
N ALA A 21 10.11 5.76 -37.21
CA ALA A 21 9.60 6.84 -36.36
C ALA A 21 9.01 8.02 -37.15
N ARG A 22 9.58 8.39 -38.30
CA ARG A 22 9.07 9.47 -39.15
C ARG A 22 7.83 9.06 -39.95
N ASP A 23 7.79 7.83 -40.44
CA ASP A 23 6.63 7.26 -41.12
C ASP A 23 5.44 7.18 -40.14
N PHE A 24 5.67 6.66 -38.93
CA PHE A 24 4.70 6.68 -37.84
C PHE A 24 4.21 8.11 -37.50
N MET A 25 5.13 9.08 -37.43
CA MET A 25 4.76 10.48 -37.20
C MET A 25 3.88 11.06 -38.32
N ALA A 26 4.12 10.67 -39.57
CA ALA A 26 3.30 11.07 -40.71
C ALA A 26 1.89 10.46 -40.65
N ASP A 27 1.79 9.15 -40.40
CA ASP A 27 0.52 8.41 -40.31
C ASP A 27 -0.39 8.94 -39.19
N HIS A 28 0.18 9.33 -38.04
CA HIS A 28 -0.57 9.81 -36.87
C HIS A 28 -0.76 11.34 -36.86
N GLY A 29 -0.22 12.05 -37.85
CA GLY A 29 -0.30 13.50 -37.96
C GLY A 29 0.33 14.22 -36.76
N VAL A 30 1.60 13.95 -36.49
CA VAL A 30 2.43 14.66 -35.49
C VAL A 30 3.71 15.21 -36.14
N ASP A 31 4.34 16.18 -35.49
CA ASP A 31 5.52 16.92 -35.98
C ASP A 31 6.80 16.62 -35.16
N ALA A 32 6.62 16.04 -33.96
CA ALA A 32 7.69 15.47 -33.17
C ALA A 32 7.15 14.34 -32.27
N LEU A 33 8.02 13.40 -31.88
CA LEU A 33 7.78 12.52 -30.74
C LEU A 33 8.47 13.07 -29.49
N PHE A 34 7.74 13.13 -28.39
CA PHE A 34 8.26 13.30 -27.04
C PHE A 34 8.34 11.92 -26.38
N VAL A 35 9.54 11.47 -26.02
CA VAL A 35 9.79 10.15 -25.43
C VAL A 35 10.41 10.33 -24.06
N PHE A 36 9.77 9.81 -23.02
CA PHE A 36 10.28 9.85 -21.65
C PHE A 36 10.85 8.49 -21.26
N GLY A 37 12.18 8.39 -21.07
CA GLY A 37 12.84 7.16 -20.62
C GLY A 37 12.99 7.08 -19.09
N GLU A 38 12.90 5.88 -18.54
CA GLU A 38 13.26 5.61 -17.14
C GLU A 38 14.78 5.45 -16.94
N PRO A 39 15.37 6.02 -15.87
CA PRO A 39 16.78 5.83 -15.57
C PRO A 39 17.05 4.46 -14.93
N GLU A 40 18.23 3.91 -15.23
CA GLU A 40 18.77 2.64 -14.71
C GLU A 40 18.86 2.52 -13.17
N MET A 41 18.64 3.61 -12.45
CA MET A 41 18.61 3.64 -10.98
C MET A 41 17.36 2.95 -10.40
N SER A 42 16.34 2.68 -11.23
CA SER A 42 15.15 1.89 -10.88
C SER A 42 15.34 0.37 -11.09
N GLY A 43 16.58 -0.09 -11.29
CA GLY A 43 16.83 -1.31 -12.06
C GLY A 43 16.81 -1.00 -13.56
N PRO A 44 16.74 -1.99 -14.47
CA PRO A 44 17.01 -1.76 -15.89
C PRO A 44 15.98 -0.91 -16.65
N GLY A 45 14.90 -0.43 -16.02
CA GLY A 45 13.90 0.44 -16.61
C GLY A 45 13.01 -0.28 -17.63
N PRO A 46 11.81 -0.78 -17.24
CA PRO A 46 10.89 -1.41 -18.18
C PRO A 46 10.45 -0.45 -19.30
N TYR A 47 10.37 0.86 -19.06
CA TYR A 47 10.06 1.85 -20.08
C TYR A 47 11.30 2.63 -20.57
N THR A 48 12.08 1.99 -21.45
CA THR A 48 13.34 2.53 -21.99
C THR A 48 13.31 2.77 -23.51
N LEU A 49 12.19 3.32 -23.98
CA LEU A 49 11.96 3.70 -25.39
C LEU A 49 12.94 4.77 -25.91
N ASP A 50 13.54 5.55 -25.01
CA ASP A 50 14.63 6.49 -25.32
C ASP A 50 15.89 5.78 -25.80
N ASN A 51 16.23 4.61 -25.24
CA ASN A 51 17.31 3.77 -25.75
C ASN A 51 16.99 3.26 -27.17
N TRP A 52 15.75 2.88 -27.47
CA TRP A 52 15.39 2.43 -28.83
C TRP A 52 15.68 3.50 -29.88
N VAL A 53 15.45 4.78 -29.56
CA VAL A 53 15.70 5.95 -30.43
C VAL A 53 17.18 6.33 -30.52
N THR A 54 17.95 6.17 -29.43
CA THR A 54 19.30 6.75 -29.28
C THR A 54 20.45 5.73 -29.36
N ASN A 55 20.17 4.45 -29.09
CA ASN A 55 21.15 3.40 -28.78
C ASN A 55 22.21 3.84 -27.76
N HIS A 56 21.79 4.58 -26.73
CA HIS A 56 22.65 5.08 -25.66
C HIS A 56 22.07 4.78 -24.28
N ARG A 57 22.76 5.18 -23.21
CA ARG A 57 22.38 4.95 -21.81
C ARG A 57 20.93 5.44 -21.53
N PRO A 58 20.04 4.58 -21.00
CA PRO A 58 18.63 4.92 -20.77
C PRO A 58 18.46 5.92 -19.63
N GLY A 59 17.31 6.60 -19.63
CA GLY A 59 16.94 7.58 -18.61
C GLY A 59 16.95 9.03 -19.11
N SER A 60 16.89 9.26 -20.41
CA SER A 60 16.81 10.59 -21.00
C SER A 60 15.37 10.96 -21.36
N THR A 61 15.07 12.25 -21.43
CA THR A 61 13.90 12.74 -22.18
C THR A 61 14.37 13.05 -23.61
N VAL A 62 13.73 12.46 -24.63
CA VAL A 62 14.14 12.60 -26.03
C VAL A 62 13.03 13.27 -26.83
N ILE A 63 13.37 14.35 -27.54
CA ILE A 63 12.47 15.01 -28.48
C ILE A 63 12.96 14.68 -29.88
N PHE A 64 12.19 13.90 -30.64
CA PHE A 64 12.53 13.48 -31.99
C PHE A 64 11.69 14.28 -33.00
N PRO A 65 12.25 15.35 -33.62
CA PRO A 65 11.56 16.11 -34.65
C PRO A 65 11.44 15.35 -35.98
N LYS A 66 10.42 15.71 -36.77
CA LYS A 66 10.15 15.21 -38.14
C LYS A 66 11.36 15.26 -39.09
N THR A 67 12.26 16.23 -38.91
CA THR A 67 13.49 16.40 -39.69
C THR A 67 14.71 16.60 -38.79
N GLY A 68 15.87 16.09 -39.22
CA GLY A 68 17.09 16.11 -38.41
C GLY A 68 17.23 14.89 -37.49
N GLU A 69 18.16 14.98 -36.54
CA GLU A 69 18.42 13.97 -35.51
C GLU A 69 17.66 14.30 -34.21
N PRO A 70 17.39 13.31 -33.33
CA PRO A 70 16.77 13.56 -32.02
C PRO A 70 17.56 14.55 -31.15
N LEU A 71 16.87 15.24 -30.26
CA LEU A 71 17.45 16.05 -29.18
C LEU A 71 17.29 15.28 -27.86
N VAL A 72 18.39 15.06 -27.15
CA VAL A 72 18.46 14.26 -25.92
C VAL A 72 18.70 15.16 -24.71
N LEU A 73 17.85 15.03 -23.70
CA LEU A 73 17.93 15.72 -22.42
C LEU A 73 18.37 14.73 -21.34
N SER A 74 19.64 14.82 -20.93
CA SER A 74 20.27 13.86 -20.02
C SER A 74 19.86 14.07 -18.56
N PHE A 75 19.61 12.97 -17.85
CA PHE A 75 19.36 12.98 -16.41
C PHE A 75 20.58 13.30 -15.55
N MET A 76 21.79 12.98 -16.01
CA MET A 76 23.02 13.19 -15.24
C MET A 76 24.24 13.48 -16.14
N PRO A 77 25.31 14.12 -15.61
CA PRO A 77 26.52 14.37 -16.39
C PRO A 77 27.21 13.08 -16.86
N ALA A 78 27.13 11.99 -16.08
CA ALA A 78 27.76 10.72 -16.41
C ALA A 78 27.29 10.15 -17.75
N ALA A 79 25.99 10.21 -18.07
CA ALA A 79 25.47 9.73 -19.36
C ALA A 79 25.98 10.54 -20.57
N ILE A 80 26.41 11.80 -20.36
CA ILE A 80 27.10 12.60 -21.38
C ILE A 80 28.58 12.21 -21.47
N ILE A 81 29.23 11.93 -20.33
CA ILE A 81 30.61 11.41 -20.28
C ILE A 81 30.71 10.05 -20.98
N ASP A 82 29.71 9.17 -20.83
CA ASP A 82 29.66 7.88 -21.55
C ASP A 82 29.61 8.08 -23.08
N HIS A 83 28.90 9.12 -23.56
CA HIS A 83 28.86 9.47 -24.99
C HIS A 83 30.22 9.97 -25.51
N ILE A 84 30.96 10.70 -24.67
CA ILE A 84 32.32 11.15 -24.96
C ILE A 84 33.26 9.94 -25.03
N HIS A 85 33.28 9.09 -23.99
CA HIS A 85 34.13 7.91 -23.93
C HIS A 85 33.85 6.92 -25.08
N ALA A 86 32.58 6.66 -25.42
CA ALA A 86 32.22 5.81 -26.56
C ALA A 86 32.87 6.30 -27.87
N ARG A 87 32.85 7.62 -28.11
CA ARG A 87 33.49 8.24 -29.28
C ARG A 87 35.02 8.18 -29.22
N GLU A 88 35.61 8.27 -28.03
CA GLU A 88 37.06 8.14 -27.82
C GLU A 88 37.55 6.68 -28.02
N HIS A 89 36.70 5.70 -27.70
CA HIS A 89 36.92 4.28 -28.03
C HIS A 89 36.64 3.93 -29.51
N GLY A 90 36.19 4.89 -30.32
CA GLY A 90 35.92 4.72 -31.76
C GLY A 90 34.53 4.16 -32.09
N GLU A 91 33.62 4.09 -31.12
CA GLU A 91 32.21 3.76 -31.35
C GLU A 91 31.50 4.91 -32.10
N GLN A 92 30.30 4.62 -32.62
CA GLN A 92 29.49 5.60 -33.37
C GLN A 92 28.11 5.77 -32.71
N PRO A 93 28.00 6.54 -31.61
CA PRO A 93 26.72 6.93 -31.04
C PRO A 93 25.81 7.59 -32.08
N TRP A 94 24.52 7.30 -32.03
CA TRP A 94 23.60 7.66 -33.10
C TRP A 94 23.27 9.15 -33.16
N VAL A 95 23.14 9.79 -31.99
CA VAL A 95 22.92 11.24 -31.83
C VAL A 95 24.28 11.93 -31.66
N SER A 96 24.50 13.06 -32.33
CA SER A 96 25.74 13.83 -32.20
C SER A 96 25.76 14.74 -30.97
N ALA A 97 26.96 15.06 -30.46
CA ALA A 97 27.12 15.72 -29.15
C ALA A 97 26.45 17.10 -29.02
N LYS A 98 26.27 17.84 -30.13
CA LYS A 98 25.52 19.12 -30.16
C LYS A 98 24.01 18.97 -29.88
N ASN A 99 23.49 17.75 -30.02
CA ASN A 99 22.10 17.36 -29.82
C ASN A 99 21.91 16.59 -28.49
N ILE A 100 22.87 16.69 -27.57
CA ILE A 100 22.76 16.20 -26.20
C ILE A 100 22.90 17.41 -25.26
N ARG A 101 21.95 17.55 -24.33
CA ARG A 101 21.92 18.62 -23.32
C ARG A 101 21.91 18.01 -21.92
N MET A 102 22.41 18.78 -20.95
CA MET A 102 22.29 18.44 -19.54
C MET A 102 20.99 19.01 -18.97
N GLY A 103 20.33 18.26 -18.09
CA GLY A 103 19.03 18.62 -17.50
C GLY A 103 17.86 17.99 -18.27
N ARG A 104 16.96 17.31 -17.55
CA ARG A 104 15.72 16.71 -18.08
C ARG A 104 14.46 17.12 -17.30
N ASP A 105 14.62 18.11 -16.43
CA ASP A 105 13.59 18.85 -15.72
C ASP A 105 12.66 19.61 -16.69
N ALA A 106 11.65 20.29 -16.12
CA ALA A 106 10.67 21.03 -16.89
C ALA A 106 11.25 22.23 -17.64
N GLU A 107 12.23 22.95 -17.09
CA GLU A 107 12.80 24.17 -17.68
C GLU A 107 13.70 23.85 -18.87
N SER A 108 14.56 22.83 -18.71
CA SER A 108 15.36 22.21 -19.77
C SER A 108 14.47 21.70 -20.91
N THR A 109 13.35 21.06 -20.56
CA THR A 109 12.39 20.52 -21.52
C THR A 109 11.62 21.60 -22.28
N VAL A 110 11.16 22.64 -21.58
CA VAL A 110 10.48 23.80 -22.16
C VAL A 110 11.44 24.56 -23.09
N THR A 111 12.69 24.76 -22.67
CA THR A 111 13.73 25.39 -23.51
C THR A 111 13.99 24.56 -24.77
N ALA A 112 14.06 23.23 -24.65
CA ALA A 112 14.27 22.34 -25.78
C ALA A 112 13.10 22.34 -26.79
N LEU A 113 11.85 22.35 -26.33
CA LEU A 113 10.66 22.46 -27.19
C LEU A 113 10.59 23.83 -27.89
N ARG A 114 10.98 24.90 -27.19
CA ARG A 114 11.04 26.28 -27.71
C ARG A 114 12.13 26.43 -28.78
N ASP A 115 13.32 25.92 -28.55
CA ASP A 115 14.45 25.95 -29.50
C ASP A 115 14.18 25.15 -30.78
N LEU A 116 13.40 24.06 -30.69
CA LEU A 116 12.96 23.25 -31.83
C LEU A 116 11.76 23.87 -32.57
N GLY A 117 11.21 24.99 -32.09
CA GLY A 117 10.07 25.69 -32.70
C GLY A 117 8.72 24.96 -32.53
N LEU A 118 8.62 24.03 -31.57
CA LEU A 118 7.46 23.13 -31.41
C LEU A 118 6.29 23.74 -30.61
N THR A 119 6.33 25.05 -30.34
CA THR A 119 5.47 25.73 -29.35
C THR A 119 3.98 25.82 -29.76
N GLU A 120 3.68 25.61 -31.04
CA GLU A 120 2.32 25.57 -31.61
C GLU A 120 2.12 24.32 -32.50
N SER A 121 2.96 23.30 -32.33
CA SER A 121 2.98 22.07 -33.14
C SER A 121 2.11 20.95 -32.56
N THR A 122 1.84 19.90 -33.35
CA THR A 122 1.22 18.68 -32.84
C THR A 122 2.29 17.68 -32.42
N ILE A 123 2.36 17.34 -31.12
CA ILE A 123 3.43 16.53 -30.54
C ILE A 123 2.84 15.17 -30.11
N GLY A 124 3.42 14.08 -30.59
CA GLY A 124 3.09 12.72 -30.13
C GLY A 124 3.87 12.41 -28.86
N VAL A 125 3.18 12.01 -27.79
CA VAL A 125 3.76 11.78 -26.46
C VAL A 125 3.78 10.28 -26.14
N CYS A 126 4.97 9.77 -25.86
CA CYS A 126 5.20 8.40 -25.42
C CYS A 126 5.49 8.41 -23.92
N GLY A 127 4.52 7.93 -23.13
CA GLY A 127 4.63 7.80 -21.67
C GLY A 127 3.46 8.33 -20.84
N LEU A 128 2.38 8.83 -21.47
CA LEU A 128 1.12 9.19 -20.77
C LEU A 128 0.16 7.99 -20.66
N GLU A 129 0.14 7.10 -21.66
CA GLU A 129 -0.65 5.86 -21.60
C GLU A 129 -0.14 4.91 -20.51
N PRO A 130 -1.02 4.09 -19.91
CA PRO A 130 -0.62 2.98 -19.04
C PRO A 130 0.38 2.04 -19.71
N PHE A 131 1.45 1.70 -19.00
CA PHE A 131 2.36 0.60 -19.33
C PHE A 131 2.28 -0.44 -18.21
N VAL A 132 1.28 -1.32 -18.30
CA VAL A 132 0.94 -2.29 -17.26
C VAL A 132 1.91 -3.49 -17.25
N PRO A 133 2.14 -4.14 -16.08
CA PRO A 133 1.58 -3.82 -14.77
C PRO A 133 2.31 -2.71 -13.99
N ILE A 134 3.50 -2.27 -14.45
CA ILE A 134 4.40 -1.44 -13.64
C ILE A 134 3.94 0.03 -13.52
N HIS A 135 3.43 0.60 -14.61
CA HIS A 135 3.04 2.02 -14.70
C HIS A 135 1.57 2.15 -15.16
N PRO A 136 0.58 1.82 -14.30
CA PRO A 136 -0.84 1.86 -14.66
C PRO A 136 -1.37 3.28 -14.97
N SER A 137 -0.58 4.33 -14.71
CA SER A 137 -0.92 5.74 -14.97
C SER A 137 0.11 6.44 -15.86
N GLY A 138 0.94 5.70 -16.60
CA GLY A 138 2.06 6.24 -17.38
C GLY A 138 3.31 6.52 -16.54
N VAL A 139 4.36 7.02 -17.21
CA VAL A 139 5.72 7.24 -16.65
C VAL A 139 6.12 8.71 -16.48
N ILE A 140 5.39 9.64 -17.09
CA ILE A 140 5.78 11.06 -17.11
C ILE A 140 5.40 11.74 -15.77
N PRO A 141 6.34 12.38 -15.05
CA PRO A 141 6.04 13.04 -13.78
C PRO A 141 5.05 14.20 -13.92
N TYR A 142 4.03 14.21 -13.05
CA TYR A 142 2.94 15.20 -13.03
C TYR A 142 3.42 16.67 -13.05
N SER A 143 4.40 17.03 -12.22
CA SER A 143 4.94 18.40 -12.15
C SER A 143 5.65 18.84 -13.44
N LEU A 144 6.39 17.93 -14.07
CA LEU A 144 7.03 18.17 -15.36
C LEU A 144 5.97 18.33 -16.47
N TRP A 145 4.94 17.47 -16.46
CA TRP A 145 3.89 17.51 -17.47
C TRP A 145 3.03 18.77 -17.37
N ASN A 146 2.57 19.14 -16.17
CA ASN A 146 1.80 20.36 -15.95
C ASN A 146 2.55 21.62 -16.39
N LYS A 147 3.85 21.71 -16.11
CA LYS A 147 4.65 22.88 -16.54
C LYS A 147 4.75 22.95 -18.07
N ILE A 148 4.94 21.84 -18.77
CA ILE A 148 4.93 21.78 -20.24
C ILE A 148 3.57 22.22 -20.80
N LEU A 149 2.46 21.73 -20.25
CA LEU A 149 1.11 22.14 -20.65
C LEU A 149 0.87 23.65 -20.44
N SER A 150 1.35 24.20 -19.32
CA SER A 150 1.19 25.63 -19.00
C SER A 150 2.02 26.58 -19.88
N GLU A 151 3.19 26.14 -20.35
CA GLU A 151 4.09 26.93 -21.21
C GLU A 151 3.68 26.87 -22.69
N PHE A 152 2.99 25.80 -23.12
CA PHE A 152 2.58 25.58 -24.50
C PHE A 152 1.06 25.31 -24.67
N PRO A 153 0.17 26.21 -24.21
CA PRO A 153 -1.28 26.04 -24.33
C PRO A 153 -1.82 26.07 -25.77
N LYS A 154 -0.93 26.26 -26.77
CA LYS A 154 -1.22 26.16 -28.21
C LYS A 154 -0.67 24.89 -28.86
N ALA A 155 0.22 24.15 -28.19
CA ALA A 155 0.72 22.88 -28.72
C ALA A 155 -0.32 21.77 -28.49
N ASN A 156 -0.45 20.89 -29.47
CA ASN A 156 -1.45 19.81 -29.45
C ASN A 156 -0.77 18.49 -29.07
N PHE A 157 -0.84 18.14 -27.78
CA PHE A 157 -0.23 16.91 -27.25
C PHE A 157 -1.17 15.71 -27.43
N LYS A 158 -0.79 14.77 -28.31
CA LYS A 158 -1.48 13.49 -28.52
C LYS A 158 -0.74 12.38 -27.77
N SER A 159 -1.43 11.54 -27.01
CA SER A 159 -0.82 10.28 -26.55
C SER A 159 -0.67 9.32 -27.73
N VAL A 160 0.52 8.74 -27.91
CA VAL A 160 0.83 7.81 -29.04
C VAL A 160 1.72 6.63 -28.62
N GLY A 161 1.98 6.46 -27.33
CA GLY A 161 2.93 5.51 -26.78
C GLY A 161 2.62 4.06 -27.13
N GLN A 162 1.39 3.59 -26.89
CA GLN A 162 1.01 2.21 -27.20
C GLN A 162 0.96 1.94 -28.71
N ALA A 163 0.49 2.92 -29.49
CA ALA A 163 0.53 2.83 -30.95
C ALA A 163 1.97 2.76 -31.48
N PHE A 164 2.91 3.52 -30.91
CA PHE A 164 4.32 3.52 -31.32
C PHE A 164 5.04 2.25 -30.89
N LEU A 165 4.84 1.79 -29.64
CA LEU A 165 5.33 0.49 -29.17
C LEU A 165 4.83 -0.65 -30.08
N THR A 166 3.56 -0.61 -30.49
CA THR A 166 2.96 -1.56 -31.44
C THR A 166 3.66 -1.52 -32.81
N ALA A 167 4.00 -0.33 -33.30
CA ALA A 167 4.67 -0.14 -34.60
C ALA A 167 6.11 -0.69 -34.63
N ILE A 168 6.81 -0.72 -33.47
CA ILE A 168 8.22 -1.15 -33.40
C ILE A 168 8.44 -2.63 -33.03
N MET A 169 7.40 -3.38 -32.65
CA MET A 169 7.52 -4.83 -32.34
C MET A 169 8.07 -5.70 -33.48
N PRO A 170 7.86 -5.41 -34.78
CA PRO A 170 8.53 -6.13 -35.86
C PRO A 170 10.03 -5.80 -35.91
N LEU A 171 10.83 -6.65 -35.27
CA LEU A 171 12.27 -6.50 -35.14
C LEU A 171 13.01 -6.67 -36.49
N SER A 172 14.16 -6.01 -36.63
CA SER A 172 15.09 -6.25 -37.75
C SER A 172 15.97 -7.48 -37.55
N ASP A 173 16.65 -7.93 -38.60
CA ASP A 173 17.66 -8.99 -38.54
C ASP A 173 18.76 -8.70 -37.49
N GLU A 174 19.17 -7.45 -37.30
CA GLU A 174 20.14 -7.08 -36.26
C GLU A 174 19.54 -7.27 -34.86
N GLN A 175 18.34 -6.75 -34.61
CA GLN A 175 17.63 -6.93 -33.33
C GLN A 175 17.37 -8.40 -33.02
N ILE A 176 16.94 -9.19 -34.00
CA ILE A 176 16.71 -10.64 -33.88
C ILE A 176 18.01 -11.39 -33.54
N LEU A 177 19.17 -10.97 -34.03
CA LEU A 177 20.45 -11.56 -33.63
C LEU A 177 20.80 -11.26 -32.16
N VAL A 178 20.51 -10.04 -31.69
CA VAL A 178 20.72 -9.64 -30.29
C VAL A 178 19.74 -10.35 -29.35
N THR A 179 18.44 -10.45 -29.69
CA THR A 179 17.46 -11.26 -28.93
C THR A 179 17.84 -12.74 -28.86
N ARG A 180 18.34 -13.32 -29.96
CA ARG A 180 18.85 -14.71 -29.95
C ARG A 180 20.06 -14.88 -29.04
N HIS A 181 20.92 -13.86 -28.91
CA HIS A 181 22.01 -13.89 -27.95
C HIS A 181 21.49 -13.88 -26.51
N ALA A 182 20.56 -12.98 -26.18
CA ALA A 182 19.90 -12.94 -24.86
C ALA A 182 19.23 -14.28 -24.50
N ALA A 183 18.50 -14.90 -25.44
CA ALA A 183 17.84 -16.19 -25.24
C ALA A 183 18.84 -17.34 -24.97
N ASN A 184 19.94 -17.40 -25.72
CA ASN A 184 21.00 -18.40 -25.48
C ASN A 184 21.64 -18.24 -24.08
N ILE A 185 21.75 -17.00 -23.56
CA ILE A 185 22.23 -16.78 -22.18
C ILE A 185 21.21 -17.31 -21.17
N GLY A 186 19.91 -17.09 -21.41
CA GLY A 186 18.84 -17.67 -20.60
C GLY A 186 18.87 -19.19 -20.53
N ASP A 187 19.10 -19.87 -21.66
CA ASP A 187 19.30 -21.33 -21.70
C ASP A 187 20.49 -21.78 -20.83
N GLU A 188 21.59 -21.01 -20.84
CA GLU A 188 22.74 -21.30 -19.98
C GLU A 188 22.46 -21.05 -18.49
N MET A 189 21.74 -19.98 -18.14
CA MET A 189 21.29 -19.70 -16.78
C MET A 189 20.38 -20.81 -16.25
N ALA A 190 19.38 -21.22 -17.03
CA ALA A 190 18.49 -22.34 -16.70
C ALA A 190 19.28 -23.63 -16.46
N GLN A 191 20.22 -23.96 -17.35
CA GLN A 191 21.09 -25.12 -17.17
C GLN A 191 22.00 -25.02 -15.94
N ALA A 192 22.47 -23.82 -15.57
CA ALA A 192 23.29 -23.61 -14.38
C ALA A 192 22.46 -23.82 -13.10
N MET A 193 21.23 -23.30 -13.06
CA MET A 193 20.28 -23.52 -11.96
C MET A 193 19.95 -25.01 -11.82
N VAL A 194 19.62 -25.71 -12.90
CA VAL A 194 19.36 -27.17 -12.89
C VAL A 194 20.55 -27.97 -12.36
N LYS A 195 21.79 -27.58 -12.69
CA LYS A 195 23.02 -28.23 -12.18
C LYS A 195 23.29 -27.94 -10.70
N ALA A 196 22.72 -26.88 -10.14
CA ALA A 196 22.86 -26.51 -8.73
C ALA A 196 21.75 -27.11 -7.83
N CYS A 197 20.59 -27.46 -8.38
CA CYS A 197 19.47 -28.04 -7.62
C CYS A 197 19.77 -29.46 -7.10
N ALA A 198 19.84 -29.62 -5.78
CA ALA A 198 19.84 -30.93 -5.11
C ALA A 198 19.28 -30.80 -3.67
N PRO A 199 18.74 -31.89 -3.06
CA PRO A 199 18.43 -31.90 -1.64
C PRO A 199 19.65 -31.54 -0.79
N GLY A 200 19.46 -30.69 0.22
CA GLY A 200 20.54 -30.15 1.06
C GLY A 200 21.20 -28.87 0.52
N VAL A 201 20.89 -28.41 -0.70
CA VAL A 201 21.38 -27.13 -1.24
C VAL A 201 20.47 -25.97 -0.78
N PRO A 202 21.01 -24.85 -0.30
CA PRO A 202 20.22 -23.66 0.02
C PRO A 202 19.86 -22.86 -1.24
N GLU A 203 18.66 -22.25 -1.25
CA GLU A 203 18.08 -21.55 -2.40
C GLU A 203 19.04 -20.53 -3.06
N ASN A 204 19.84 -19.83 -2.25
CA ASN A 204 20.76 -18.79 -2.74
C ASN A 204 21.87 -19.33 -3.65
N GLU A 205 22.26 -20.60 -3.54
CA GLU A 205 23.28 -21.20 -4.42
C GLU A 205 22.76 -21.43 -5.84
N ILE A 206 21.46 -21.73 -5.97
CA ILE A 206 20.76 -21.89 -7.24
C ILE A 206 20.65 -20.54 -7.94
N PHE A 207 20.21 -19.52 -7.18
CA PHE A 207 20.16 -18.13 -7.64
C PHE A 207 21.55 -17.62 -8.05
N ARG A 208 22.59 -17.92 -7.26
CA ARG A 208 23.99 -17.61 -7.57
C ARG A 208 24.43 -18.28 -8.89
N ALA A 209 24.11 -19.55 -9.10
CA ALA A 209 24.48 -20.26 -10.33
C ALA A 209 23.83 -19.65 -11.60
N GLY A 210 22.56 -19.23 -11.51
CA GLY A 210 21.90 -18.49 -12.59
C GLY A 210 22.57 -17.14 -12.86
N MET A 211 22.81 -16.33 -11.82
CA MET A 211 23.45 -15.02 -11.95
C MET A 211 24.89 -15.09 -12.48
N ASP A 212 25.68 -16.08 -12.03
CA ASP A 212 27.07 -16.29 -12.45
C ASP A 212 27.16 -16.61 -13.96
N ALA A 213 26.29 -17.49 -14.46
CA ALA A 213 26.20 -17.80 -15.90
C ALA A 213 25.85 -16.56 -16.74
N ALA A 214 24.99 -15.68 -16.22
CA ALA A 214 24.59 -14.44 -16.87
C ALA A 214 25.73 -13.42 -16.95
N PHE A 215 26.36 -13.13 -15.82
CA PHE A 215 27.45 -12.16 -15.74
C PHE A 215 28.71 -12.64 -16.50
N ALA A 216 28.96 -13.95 -16.53
CA ALA A 216 29.98 -14.58 -17.38
C ALA A 216 29.69 -14.49 -18.89
N ARG A 217 28.51 -13.99 -19.29
CA ARG A 217 28.14 -13.66 -20.67
C ARG A 217 27.96 -12.15 -20.93
N GLY A 218 28.09 -11.31 -19.90
CA GLY A 218 27.97 -9.84 -20.03
C GLY A 218 26.54 -9.32 -20.23
N THR A 219 25.51 -10.11 -19.87
CA THR A 219 24.12 -9.61 -19.82
C THR A 219 23.83 -8.93 -18.48
N VAL A 220 22.85 -8.03 -18.45
CA VAL A 220 22.17 -7.65 -17.21
C VAL A 220 21.04 -8.65 -16.95
N VAL A 221 20.79 -8.96 -15.68
CA VAL A 221 19.64 -9.75 -15.21
C VAL A 221 18.71 -8.80 -14.45
N PRO A 222 17.56 -8.39 -15.03
CA PRO A 222 16.60 -7.51 -14.37
C PRO A 222 16.15 -8.02 -13.00
N VAL A 223 15.80 -9.30 -12.96
CA VAL A 223 15.41 -10.07 -11.78
C VAL A 223 15.55 -11.55 -12.14
N ILE A 224 15.62 -12.42 -11.15
CA ILE A 224 15.15 -13.80 -11.28
C ILE A 224 14.02 -13.92 -10.28
N HIS A 225 12.80 -14.18 -10.72
CA HIS A 225 11.72 -14.55 -9.81
C HIS A 225 11.92 -16.00 -9.43
N MET A 226 11.93 -16.33 -8.13
CA MET A 226 12.20 -17.70 -7.70
C MET A 226 11.54 -18.03 -6.37
N PHE A 227 10.92 -19.20 -6.31
CA PHE A 227 10.28 -19.73 -5.11
C PHE A 227 10.43 -21.26 -5.05
N THR A 228 10.65 -21.82 -3.86
CA THR A 228 10.87 -23.26 -3.68
C THR A 228 9.98 -23.89 -2.63
N GLY A 229 9.74 -25.20 -2.77
CA GLY A 229 8.92 -26.00 -1.86
C GLY A 229 8.10 -27.06 -2.60
N PRO A 230 7.40 -27.97 -1.88
CA PRO A 230 6.60 -29.03 -2.51
C PRO A 230 5.31 -28.51 -3.20
N LYS A 231 4.98 -27.22 -3.04
CA LYS A 231 3.86 -26.52 -3.67
C LYS A 231 4.29 -25.12 -4.10
N ALA A 232 5.19 -25.03 -5.09
CA ALA A 232 5.87 -23.80 -5.48
C ALA A 232 4.99 -22.85 -6.34
N ILE A 233 3.89 -22.34 -5.78
CA ILE A 233 2.89 -21.54 -6.50
C ILE A 233 3.25 -20.06 -6.68
N ASN A 234 4.13 -19.48 -5.86
CA ASN A 234 4.37 -18.04 -5.85
C ASN A 234 5.06 -17.53 -7.14
N TRP A 235 5.03 -16.22 -7.35
CA TRP A 235 5.76 -15.52 -8.40
C TRP A 235 6.28 -14.18 -7.85
N GLY A 236 7.54 -13.86 -8.06
CA GLY A 236 8.21 -12.70 -7.47
C GLY A 236 9.65 -12.98 -7.03
N PRO A 237 10.37 -11.94 -6.56
CA PRO A 237 11.79 -12.05 -6.20
C PRO A 237 12.02 -12.97 -4.99
N PRO A 238 13.21 -13.58 -4.85
CA PRO A 238 13.60 -14.33 -3.67
C PRO A 238 13.34 -13.58 -2.37
N LYS A 239 12.78 -14.28 -1.38
CA LYS A 239 12.27 -13.67 -0.15
C LYS A 239 13.35 -12.97 0.69
N TRP A 240 14.62 -13.37 0.57
CA TRP A 240 15.75 -12.71 1.21
C TRP A 240 16.11 -11.32 0.63
N HIS A 241 15.59 -10.94 -0.54
CA HIS A 241 15.81 -9.60 -1.11
C HIS A 241 15.03 -8.49 -0.38
N TYR A 242 13.93 -8.83 0.30
CA TYR A 242 13.02 -7.85 0.93
C TYR A 242 12.61 -8.20 2.36
N SER A 243 13.08 -9.33 2.89
CA SER A 243 12.91 -9.72 4.30
C SER A 243 14.16 -10.45 4.79
N PRO A 244 14.74 -10.12 5.95
CA PRO A 244 15.95 -10.78 6.43
C PRO A 244 15.70 -12.27 6.67
N GLN A 245 16.46 -13.12 5.97
CA GLN A 245 16.50 -14.56 6.17
C GLN A 245 17.95 -15.03 6.22
N SER A 246 18.33 -15.69 7.32
CA SER A 246 19.67 -16.24 7.48
C SER A 246 19.58 -17.51 8.35
N PRO A 247 19.94 -18.69 7.83
CA PRO A 247 20.18 -18.98 6.41
C PRO A 247 18.89 -18.85 5.56
N PRO A 248 19.00 -18.77 4.22
CA PRO A 248 17.92 -19.08 3.29
C PRO A 248 17.40 -20.53 3.44
N ARG A 249 16.27 -20.86 2.82
CA ARG A 249 15.69 -22.21 2.90
C ARG A 249 16.64 -23.23 2.25
N VAL A 250 16.65 -24.46 2.78
CA VAL A 250 17.38 -25.60 2.23
C VAL A 250 16.42 -26.54 1.52
N LEU A 251 16.73 -26.91 0.27
CA LEU A 251 15.95 -27.84 -0.54
C LEU A 251 15.85 -29.24 0.08
N GLN A 252 14.72 -29.89 -0.13
CA GLN A 252 14.40 -31.26 0.26
C GLN A 252 14.08 -32.12 -0.98
N ASP A 253 14.07 -33.45 -0.83
CA ASP A 253 13.50 -34.35 -1.84
C ASP A 253 11.99 -34.10 -1.99
N GLY A 254 11.51 -34.04 -3.23
CA GLY A 254 10.12 -33.70 -3.56
C GLY A 254 9.79 -32.21 -3.61
N ASP A 255 10.77 -31.33 -3.44
CA ASP A 255 10.60 -29.90 -3.72
C ASP A 255 10.49 -29.60 -5.22
N LEU A 256 9.82 -28.49 -5.53
CA LEU A 256 10.00 -27.74 -6.76
C LEU A 256 10.89 -26.52 -6.53
N VAL A 257 11.62 -26.13 -7.57
CA VAL A 257 12.11 -24.76 -7.78
C VAL A 257 11.35 -24.18 -8.97
N ALA A 258 10.39 -23.30 -8.70
CA ALA A 258 9.74 -22.51 -9.74
C ALA A 258 10.53 -21.22 -9.92
N ALA A 259 11.11 -21.03 -11.10
CA ALA A 259 11.95 -19.88 -11.42
C ALA A 259 11.57 -19.25 -12.77
N GLU A 260 11.74 -17.95 -12.86
CA GLU A 260 11.65 -17.19 -14.11
C GLU A 260 12.87 -16.28 -14.22
N ILE A 261 13.50 -16.35 -15.38
CA ILE A 261 14.81 -15.80 -15.67
C ILE A 261 14.66 -14.72 -16.75
N PHE A 262 15.15 -13.52 -16.47
CA PHE A 262 15.17 -12.41 -17.41
C PHE A 262 16.60 -12.12 -17.87
N CYS A 263 16.81 -11.99 -19.18
CA CYS A 263 18.09 -11.62 -19.77
C CYS A 263 17.92 -10.32 -20.58
N ASP A 264 18.53 -9.23 -20.13
CA ASP A 264 18.63 -7.96 -20.86
C ASP A 264 20.06 -7.80 -21.41
N PHE A 265 20.20 -8.06 -22.72
CA PHE A 265 21.44 -7.85 -23.45
C PHE A 265 21.21 -6.82 -24.56
N GLY A 266 21.91 -5.68 -24.49
CA GLY A 266 21.78 -4.62 -25.50
C GLY A 266 20.35 -4.05 -25.64
N LYS A 267 19.57 -4.05 -24.56
CA LYS A 267 18.15 -3.69 -24.52
C LYS A 267 17.24 -4.52 -25.43
N MET A 268 17.67 -5.75 -25.73
CA MET A 268 16.79 -6.82 -26.19
C MET A 268 16.60 -7.83 -25.06
N GLN A 269 15.35 -8.10 -24.74
CA GLN A 269 14.97 -9.01 -23.66
C GLN A 269 14.66 -10.41 -24.18
N ALA A 270 15.08 -11.41 -23.40
CA ALA A 270 14.58 -12.77 -23.42
C ALA A 270 14.15 -13.18 -22.00
N GLN A 271 13.12 -14.02 -21.92
CA GLN A 271 12.51 -14.45 -20.65
C GLN A 271 12.24 -15.96 -20.74
N LEU A 272 12.68 -16.70 -19.72
CA LEU A 272 12.53 -18.15 -19.65
C LEU A 272 11.96 -18.53 -18.28
N GLN A 273 10.79 -19.16 -18.25
CA GLN A 273 10.25 -19.77 -17.03
C GLN A 273 10.61 -21.27 -16.98
N VAL A 274 11.16 -21.71 -15.85
CA VAL A 274 11.63 -23.08 -15.62
C VAL A 274 11.11 -23.61 -14.28
N THR A 275 10.62 -24.84 -14.31
CA THR A 275 10.18 -25.57 -13.11
C THR A 275 11.09 -26.78 -12.95
N ILE A 276 11.91 -26.78 -11.90
CA ILE A 276 12.94 -27.81 -11.66
C ILE A 276 12.46 -28.72 -10.54
N ALA A 277 12.29 -30.00 -10.84
CA ALA A 277 11.99 -31.04 -9.85
C ALA A 277 13.24 -31.40 -9.05
N VAL A 278 13.14 -31.40 -7.71
CA VAL A 278 14.23 -31.75 -6.80
C VAL A 278 14.02 -33.18 -6.32
N GLY A 279 14.63 -34.14 -7.01
CA GLY A 279 14.42 -35.56 -6.74
C GLY A 279 13.03 -36.02 -7.16
N LYS A 280 12.26 -36.68 -6.29
CA LYS A 280 10.94 -37.23 -6.66
C LYS A 280 9.77 -36.36 -6.19
N VAL A 281 9.20 -35.58 -7.12
CA VAL A 281 7.99 -34.77 -6.90
C VAL A 281 6.70 -35.59 -6.80
N HIS A 282 5.61 -34.92 -6.39
CA HIS A 282 4.27 -35.51 -6.30
C HIS A 282 3.65 -35.72 -7.69
N GLN A 283 2.76 -36.72 -7.84
CA GLN A 283 2.17 -37.05 -9.15
C GLN A 283 1.35 -35.88 -9.75
N ASP A 284 0.70 -35.07 -8.89
CA ASP A 284 0.00 -33.85 -9.28
C ASP A 284 0.89 -32.84 -10.02
N VAL A 285 2.19 -32.80 -9.66
CA VAL A 285 3.18 -31.90 -10.29
C VAL A 285 3.52 -32.38 -11.71
N GLU A 286 3.68 -33.69 -11.88
CA GLU A 286 3.92 -34.30 -13.21
C GLU A 286 2.70 -34.08 -14.12
N TRP A 287 1.47 -34.29 -13.61
CA TRP A 287 0.24 -34.05 -14.36
C TRP A 287 0.05 -32.56 -14.72
N ALA A 288 0.35 -31.64 -13.79
CA ALA A 288 0.35 -30.21 -14.10
C ALA A 288 1.40 -29.85 -15.16
N ALA A 289 2.58 -30.48 -15.15
CA ALA A 289 3.60 -30.29 -16.19
C ALA A 289 3.14 -30.84 -17.56
N GLU A 290 2.42 -31.95 -17.60
CA GLU A 290 1.80 -32.49 -18.83
C GLU A 290 0.75 -31.52 -19.42
N ILE A 291 -0.08 -30.89 -18.58
CA ILE A 291 -1.06 -29.88 -19.02
C ILE A 291 -0.35 -28.62 -19.52
N ALA A 292 0.62 -28.09 -18.77
CA ALA A 292 1.42 -26.94 -19.19
C ALA A 292 2.16 -27.19 -20.52
N ARG A 293 2.59 -28.43 -20.77
CA ARG A 293 3.16 -28.84 -22.06
C ARG A 293 2.13 -28.83 -23.19
N GLN A 294 0.90 -29.30 -22.96
CA GLN A 294 -0.18 -29.21 -23.94
C GLN A 294 -0.49 -27.76 -24.30
N CYS A 295 -0.53 -26.87 -23.31
CA CYS A 295 -0.65 -25.42 -23.53
C CYS A 295 0.49 -24.90 -24.42
N TYR A 296 1.75 -25.23 -24.10
CA TYR A 296 2.92 -24.82 -24.89
C TYR A 296 2.81 -25.22 -26.36
N ASP A 297 2.47 -26.48 -26.65
CA ASP A 297 2.35 -26.99 -28.01
C ASP A 297 1.15 -26.40 -28.76
N ALA A 298 0.03 -26.12 -28.07
CA ALA A 298 -1.12 -25.42 -28.64
C ALA A 298 -0.79 -23.95 -28.98
N GLY A 299 -0.12 -23.23 -28.06
CA GLY A 299 0.35 -21.87 -28.27
C GLY A 299 1.36 -21.76 -29.41
N LEU A 300 2.36 -22.64 -29.46
CA LEU A 300 3.37 -22.69 -30.52
C LEU A 300 2.75 -22.97 -31.91
N LYS A 301 1.72 -23.84 -31.97
CA LYS A 301 0.94 -24.12 -33.18
C LYS A 301 0.11 -22.91 -33.62
N ALA A 302 -0.45 -22.15 -32.67
CA ALA A 302 -1.27 -20.98 -32.95
C ALA A 302 -0.45 -19.71 -33.27
N LEU A 303 0.80 -19.61 -32.81
CA LEU A 303 1.70 -18.48 -33.00
C LEU A 303 2.24 -18.39 -34.45
N GLN A 304 1.36 -18.02 -35.39
CA GLN A 304 1.65 -17.93 -36.82
C GLN A 304 1.30 -16.53 -37.37
N PRO A 305 2.07 -15.97 -38.32
CA PRO A 305 1.74 -14.71 -38.96
C PRO A 305 0.35 -14.75 -39.63
N GLY A 306 -0.44 -13.70 -39.41
CA GLY A 306 -1.81 -13.59 -39.93
C GLY A 306 -2.91 -13.99 -38.93
N ASN A 307 -2.61 -14.79 -37.91
CA ASN A 307 -3.50 -14.96 -36.76
C ASN A 307 -3.49 -13.68 -35.89
N THR A 308 -4.52 -13.49 -35.08
CA THR A 308 -4.57 -12.46 -34.04
C THR A 308 -3.96 -12.96 -32.72
N PHE A 309 -3.50 -12.03 -31.86
CA PHE A 309 -2.99 -12.39 -30.54
C PHE A 309 -4.04 -13.07 -29.66
N GLY A 310 -5.31 -12.65 -29.74
CA GLY A 310 -6.44 -13.25 -29.01
C GLY A 310 -6.73 -14.70 -29.41
N GLU A 311 -6.53 -15.05 -30.69
CA GLU A 311 -6.63 -16.45 -31.12
C GLU A 311 -5.52 -17.32 -30.50
N VAL A 312 -4.31 -16.78 -30.31
CA VAL A 312 -3.21 -17.48 -29.63
C VAL A 312 -3.45 -17.55 -28.12
N ALA A 313 -3.86 -16.45 -27.48
CA ALA A 313 -4.20 -16.40 -26.05
C ALA A 313 -5.33 -17.38 -25.69
N LYS A 314 -6.33 -17.53 -26.57
CA LYS A 314 -7.37 -18.56 -26.43
C LYS A 314 -6.79 -19.97 -26.59
N ALA A 315 -6.01 -20.23 -27.65
CA ALA A 315 -5.49 -21.57 -27.95
C ALA A 315 -4.52 -22.09 -26.87
N ILE A 316 -3.70 -21.22 -26.27
CA ILE A 316 -2.78 -21.60 -25.20
C ILE A 316 -3.49 -21.89 -23.87
N ARG A 317 -4.67 -21.30 -23.61
CA ARG A 317 -5.49 -21.56 -22.41
C ARG A 317 -6.44 -22.75 -22.54
N GLU A 318 -6.72 -23.21 -23.77
CA GLU A 318 -7.71 -24.27 -24.01
C GLU A 318 -7.43 -25.57 -23.22
N PRO A 319 -6.18 -26.08 -23.14
CA PRO A 319 -5.89 -27.30 -22.36
C PRO A 319 -6.00 -27.13 -20.83
N LEU A 320 -5.78 -25.92 -20.28
CA LEU A 320 -6.06 -25.65 -18.86
C LEU A 320 -7.55 -25.88 -18.58
N LYS A 321 -8.40 -25.26 -19.42
CA LYS A 321 -9.85 -25.33 -19.30
C LYS A 321 -10.40 -26.75 -19.49
N GLU A 322 -9.85 -27.51 -20.43
CA GLU A 322 -10.24 -28.92 -20.65
C GLU A 322 -9.92 -29.82 -19.45
N ASN A 323 -8.85 -29.52 -18.70
CA ASN A 323 -8.42 -30.30 -17.54
C ASN A 323 -8.92 -29.76 -16.18
N GLY A 324 -9.71 -28.67 -16.17
CA GLY A 324 -10.15 -28.00 -14.93
C GLY A 324 -9.01 -27.33 -14.15
N ALA A 325 -7.91 -27.01 -14.82
CA ALA A 325 -6.73 -26.36 -14.25
C ALA A 325 -6.77 -24.83 -14.45
N TRP A 326 -5.93 -24.12 -13.71
CA TRP A 326 -5.81 -22.66 -13.77
C TRP A 326 -4.35 -22.19 -13.84
N SER A 327 -4.14 -20.92 -14.15
CA SER A 327 -2.81 -20.29 -14.35
C SER A 327 -2.61 -19.11 -13.41
N LYS A 328 -1.40 -18.97 -12.84
CA LYS A 328 -1.06 -17.90 -11.87
C LYS A 328 -0.72 -16.54 -12.48
N GLY A 329 -0.65 -16.46 -13.81
CA GLY A 329 -0.17 -15.32 -14.58
C GLY A 329 -0.53 -15.48 -16.07
N PRO A 330 -0.03 -14.61 -16.96
CA PRO A 330 -0.25 -14.76 -18.39
C PRO A 330 0.36 -16.07 -18.89
N GLN A 331 -0.10 -16.56 -20.04
CA GLN A 331 0.50 -17.74 -20.70
C GLN A 331 1.42 -17.33 -21.86
N ILE A 332 1.24 -16.10 -22.37
CA ILE A 332 2.02 -15.51 -23.45
C ILE A 332 1.96 -13.97 -23.36
N HIS A 333 3.07 -13.30 -23.66
CA HIS A 333 3.09 -11.85 -23.95
C HIS A 333 4.23 -11.53 -24.94
N SER A 334 4.22 -10.34 -25.55
CA SER A 334 5.38 -9.89 -26.35
C SER A 334 6.53 -9.43 -25.45
N LEU A 335 7.76 -9.47 -25.97
CA LEU A 335 8.97 -9.09 -25.22
C LEU A 335 9.57 -7.74 -25.64
N ASN A 336 9.62 -7.46 -26.94
CA ASN A 336 10.46 -6.39 -27.49
C ASN A 336 9.68 -5.44 -28.41
N PRO A 337 8.89 -4.48 -27.88
CA PRO A 337 8.49 -4.29 -26.47
C PRO A 337 7.35 -5.24 -26.02
N ILE A 338 7.00 -5.15 -24.73
CA ILE A 338 5.75 -5.70 -24.17
C ILE A 338 4.57 -4.78 -24.56
N VAL A 339 3.58 -5.30 -25.28
CA VAL A 339 2.30 -4.62 -25.58
C VAL A 339 1.11 -5.60 -25.44
N PRO A 340 0.93 -6.62 -26.30
CA PRO A 340 -0.03 -7.69 -26.06
C PRO A 340 0.38 -8.56 -24.87
N VAL A 341 -0.58 -8.83 -23.99
CA VAL A 341 -0.44 -9.67 -22.80
C VAL A 341 -1.68 -10.57 -22.73
N CYS A 342 -1.48 -11.88 -22.60
CA CYS A 342 -2.56 -12.84 -22.41
C CYS A 342 -3.41 -12.46 -21.19
N GLU A 343 -4.71 -12.73 -21.26
CA GLU A 343 -5.59 -12.61 -20.10
C GLU A 343 -5.02 -13.34 -18.86
N ILE A 344 -5.25 -12.75 -17.70
CA ILE A 344 -4.91 -13.31 -16.39
C ILE A 344 -6.20 -13.39 -15.61
N ASP A 345 -6.48 -14.55 -15.03
CA ASP A 345 -7.70 -14.84 -14.28
C ASP A 345 -7.30 -15.58 -13.00
N VAL A 346 -7.16 -14.82 -11.92
CA VAL A 346 -6.76 -15.34 -10.61
C VAL A 346 -7.80 -14.93 -9.57
N ASP A 347 -8.70 -15.85 -9.23
CA ASP A 347 -9.36 -15.83 -7.93
C ASP A 347 -8.41 -16.40 -6.87
N LEU A 348 -8.16 -15.63 -5.82
CA LEU A 348 -7.37 -16.06 -4.66
C LEU A 348 -8.05 -17.22 -3.91
N ALA A 349 -9.36 -17.42 -4.05
CA ALA A 349 -10.04 -18.61 -3.55
C ALA A 349 -9.43 -19.92 -4.09
N ASN A 350 -8.93 -19.92 -5.34
CA ASN A 350 -8.32 -21.09 -5.98
C ASN A 350 -7.00 -21.53 -5.32
N ILE A 351 -6.41 -20.65 -4.49
CA ILE A 351 -5.18 -20.88 -3.71
C ILE A 351 -5.51 -21.47 -2.32
N GLY A 352 -6.79 -21.53 -1.94
CA GLY A 352 -7.23 -22.05 -0.65
C GLY A 352 -7.04 -21.07 0.52
N VAL A 353 -6.80 -19.78 0.25
CA VAL A 353 -6.91 -18.74 1.28
C VAL A 353 -8.37 -18.46 1.61
N SER A 354 -8.65 -18.14 2.88
CA SER A 354 -10.01 -17.95 3.39
C SER A 354 -10.69 -16.70 2.81
N GLU A 355 -12.00 -16.56 3.08
CA GLU A 355 -12.84 -15.47 2.58
C GLU A 355 -12.28 -14.06 2.87
N VAL A 356 -11.41 -13.95 3.88
CA VAL A 356 -10.61 -12.77 4.26
C VAL A 356 -9.83 -12.16 3.08
N TYR A 357 -9.39 -12.97 2.13
CA TYR A 357 -8.60 -12.54 0.98
C TYR A 357 -9.33 -12.67 -0.36
N ARG A 358 -10.67 -12.75 -0.38
CA ARG A 358 -11.45 -12.74 -1.64
C ARG A 358 -11.27 -11.42 -2.38
N ARG A 359 -10.34 -11.43 -3.34
CA ARG A 359 -10.21 -10.44 -4.40
C ARG A 359 -9.82 -11.15 -5.68
N HIS A 360 -10.81 -11.45 -6.50
CA HIS A 360 -10.62 -11.81 -7.90
C HIS A 360 -9.86 -10.68 -8.59
N TRP A 361 -8.72 -11.00 -9.20
CA TRP A 361 -7.97 -10.10 -10.06
C TRP A 361 -7.94 -10.68 -11.46
N ALA A 362 -8.65 -10.00 -12.36
CA ALA A 362 -8.68 -10.29 -13.77
C ALA A 362 -8.01 -9.17 -14.58
N LEU A 363 -7.37 -9.57 -15.66
CA LEU A 363 -6.86 -8.72 -16.73
C LEU A 363 -7.33 -9.34 -18.05
N ASP A 364 -8.11 -8.62 -18.85
CA ASP A 364 -8.50 -9.07 -20.20
C ASP A 364 -7.28 -9.15 -21.13
N THR A 365 -7.36 -9.96 -22.19
CA THR A 365 -6.28 -10.09 -23.18
C THR A 365 -6.01 -8.75 -23.86
N LEU A 366 -4.85 -8.15 -23.59
CA LEU A 366 -4.47 -6.86 -24.15
C LEU A 366 -4.10 -6.99 -25.62
N ALA A 367 -4.58 -6.05 -26.44
CA ALA A 367 -4.39 -6.03 -27.90
C ALA A 367 -4.79 -7.37 -28.58
N ALA A 368 -5.89 -7.97 -28.14
CA ALA A 368 -6.38 -9.27 -28.65
C ALA A 368 -6.64 -9.30 -30.16
N ASP A 369 -7.00 -8.17 -30.78
CA ASP A 369 -7.22 -8.01 -32.22
C ASP A 369 -5.92 -7.85 -33.04
N MET A 370 -4.77 -7.72 -32.38
CA MET A 370 -3.49 -7.46 -33.02
C MET A 370 -3.05 -8.64 -33.89
N VAL A 371 -3.00 -8.43 -35.21
CA VAL A 371 -2.52 -9.40 -36.19
C VAL A 371 -1.01 -9.60 -36.05
N LEU A 372 -0.59 -10.86 -35.87
CA LEU A 372 0.79 -11.29 -35.74
C LEU A 372 1.57 -11.11 -37.06
N LYS A 373 2.80 -10.60 -36.95
CA LYS A 373 3.69 -10.30 -38.09
C LYS A 373 5.06 -10.96 -37.89
N PRO A 374 5.79 -11.34 -38.97
CA PRO A 374 7.17 -11.78 -38.87
C PRO A 374 8.04 -10.72 -38.18
N GLY A 375 9.02 -11.17 -37.39
CA GLY A 375 9.92 -10.28 -36.62
C GLY A 375 9.43 -9.94 -35.22
N MET A 376 8.15 -10.16 -34.87
CA MET A 376 7.67 -10.05 -33.49
C MET A 376 8.25 -11.16 -32.60
N THR A 377 8.49 -10.87 -31.31
CA THR A 377 9.04 -11.83 -30.33
C THR A 377 8.17 -11.91 -29.08
N PHE A 378 7.92 -13.14 -28.61
CA PHE A 378 7.01 -13.44 -27.49
C PHE A 378 7.69 -14.37 -26.48
N ALA A 379 7.35 -14.20 -25.19
CA ALA A 379 7.57 -15.20 -24.16
C ALA A 379 6.37 -16.16 -24.19
N LEU A 380 6.61 -17.47 -24.31
CA LEU A 380 5.59 -18.50 -24.10
C LEU A 380 5.88 -19.15 -22.75
N GLU A 381 5.05 -18.85 -21.78
CA GLU A 381 5.27 -19.14 -20.36
C GLU A 381 4.10 -19.91 -19.70
N PRO A 382 3.54 -20.96 -20.36
CA PRO A 382 2.36 -21.62 -19.86
C PRO A 382 2.59 -22.22 -18.47
N THR A 383 1.64 -21.94 -17.57
CA THR A 383 1.66 -22.35 -16.17
C THR A 383 0.36 -23.06 -15.82
N CYS A 384 0.48 -24.24 -15.25
CA CYS A 384 -0.64 -25.03 -14.77
C CYS A 384 -0.55 -25.19 -13.25
N ALA A 385 -1.65 -24.88 -12.57
CA ALA A 385 -1.90 -25.23 -11.19
C ALA A 385 -3.18 -26.07 -11.13
N ILE A 386 -3.13 -27.13 -10.32
CA ILE A 386 -4.28 -27.98 -9.99
C ILE A 386 -4.48 -27.97 -8.48
N GLY A 387 -5.73 -27.82 -8.06
CA GLY A 387 -6.10 -27.37 -6.73
C GLY A 387 -7.49 -26.72 -6.77
N PRO A 388 -8.13 -26.53 -5.61
CA PRO A 388 -9.59 -26.43 -5.54
C PRO A 388 -10.16 -25.14 -6.07
N LEU A 389 -11.12 -25.27 -7.00
CA LEU A 389 -12.33 -24.45 -6.99
C LEU A 389 -13.48 -25.19 -6.26
N ASP A 390 -13.55 -26.54 -6.37
CA ASP A 390 -14.70 -27.35 -5.87
C ASP A 390 -14.42 -28.37 -4.73
N ALA A 391 -13.16 -28.58 -4.26
CA ALA A 391 -12.84 -29.75 -3.41
C ALA A 391 -13.50 -29.79 -2.00
N ILE A 392 -14.25 -28.76 -1.63
CA ILE A 392 -15.04 -28.70 -0.39
C ILE A 392 -16.27 -29.62 -0.47
N GLU A 393 -16.93 -29.75 -1.62
CA GLU A 393 -18.17 -30.56 -1.71
C GLU A 393 -17.91 -32.06 -1.57
N ALA A 394 -16.87 -32.57 -2.23
CA ALA A 394 -16.46 -33.98 -2.14
C ALA A 394 -16.06 -34.36 -0.70
N SER A 395 -15.24 -33.52 -0.05
CA SER A 395 -14.80 -33.73 1.33
C SER A 395 -15.97 -33.70 2.31
N LEU A 396 -16.97 -32.83 2.09
CA LEU A 396 -18.20 -32.79 2.89
C LEU A 396 -19.04 -34.06 2.77
N ALA A 397 -19.00 -34.76 1.63
CA ALA A 397 -19.70 -36.04 1.45
C ALA A 397 -19.04 -37.17 2.27
N GLU A 398 -17.71 -37.30 2.23
CA GLU A 398 -16.97 -38.27 3.06
C GLU A 398 -17.13 -37.97 4.56
N ILE A 399 -16.97 -36.70 4.96
CA ILE A 399 -17.13 -36.29 6.37
C ILE A 399 -18.55 -36.58 6.87
N LYS A 400 -19.59 -36.36 6.05
CA LYS A 400 -20.97 -36.77 6.39
C LYS A 400 -21.11 -38.29 6.54
N GLN A 401 -20.45 -39.09 5.69
CA GLN A 401 -20.44 -40.56 5.84
C GLN A 401 -19.77 -41.00 7.15
N LEU A 402 -18.60 -40.45 7.47
CA LEU A 402 -17.85 -40.78 8.69
C LEU A 402 -18.60 -40.35 9.97
N LEU A 403 -19.24 -39.17 9.96
CA LEU A 403 -20.07 -38.68 11.08
C LEU A 403 -21.39 -39.46 11.28
N LEU A 404 -21.86 -40.18 10.25
CA LEU A 404 -22.98 -41.12 10.38
C LEU A 404 -22.53 -42.47 10.96
N GLN A 405 -21.29 -42.89 10.71
CA GLN A 405 -20.73 -44.14 11.23
C GLN A 405 -20.27 -44.05 12.69
N SER A 406 -19.89 -42.86 13.18
CA SER A 406 -19.30 -42.67 14.52
C SER A 406 -20.28 -42.60 15.69
N ARG A 407 -21.60 -42.61 15.46
CA ARG A 407 -22.63 -42.49 16.51
C ARG A 407 -22.93 -43.80 17.24
N ILE A 408 -21.99 -44.25 18.09
CA ILE A 408 -22.24 -45.29 19.12
C ILE A 408 -22.08 -44.65 20.51
N PRO A 409 -23.14 -44.62 21.36
CA PRO A 409 -23.05 -44.01 22.69
C PRO A 409 -22.57 -45.01 23.74
N GLN A 410 -21.45 -44.71 24.41
CA GLN A 410 -21.11 -45.29 25.72
C GLN A 410 -20.54 -44.23 26.66
N SER A 411 -21.02 -44.26 27.91
CA SER A 411 -20.67 -43.35 29.00
C SER A 411 -19.99 -44.11 30.13
N GLN A 412 -18.83 -43.64 30.59
CA GLN A 412 -18.28 -44.01 31.91
C GLN A 412 -17.32 -42.91 32.42
N PRO A 413 -17.34 -42.57 33.72
CA PRO A 413 -16.41 -41.62 34.33
C PRO A 413 -15.09 -42.29 34.74
N LEU A 414 -13.99 -41.53 34.79
CA LEU A 414 -12.71 -41.99 35.34
C LEU A 414 -12.53 -41.58 36.82
N ASN A 415 -11.77 -42.40 37.56
CA ASN A 415 -11.53 -42.22 39.00
C ASN A 415 -10.31 -41.36 39.31
N GLU A 416 -10.35 -40.70 40.47
CA GLU A 416 -9.17 -40.13 41.13
C GLU A 416 -8.22 -41.25 41.63
N LYS A 417 -6.96 -41.22 41.19
CA LYS A 417 -5.75 -41.57 41.98
C LYS A 417 -4.49 -41.57 41.12
N LEU A 418 -3.55 -40.67 41.43
CA LEU A 418 -2.10 -40.93 41.56
C LEU A 418 -1.36 -39.59 41.79
N TYR A 419 -1.31 -39.16 43.06
CA TYR A 419 -0.44 -38.06 43.53
C TYR A 419 0.21 -38.49 44.85
N SER A 420 1.41 -39.06 44.78
CA SER A 420 2.40 -39.06 45.87
C SER A 420 3.79 -39.33 45.29
N ASP A 421 4.82 -38.80 45.95
CA ASP A 421 6.25 -39.15 45.83
C ASP A 421 6.93 -38.92 44.45
N SER A 422 8.15 -38.36 44.33
CA SER A 422 9.01 -37.56 45.23
C SER A 422 9.94 -36.73 44.31
N ALA A 423 10.31 -35.47 44.54
CA ALA A 423 10.87 -34.84 45.75
C ALA A 423 12.31 -35.32 46.11
N ASN A 424 13.31 -35.07 45.23
CA ASN A 424 14.71 -34.77 45.59
C ASN A 424 15.62 -34.53 44.37
N ASN A 425 16.30 -33.37 44.29
CA ASN A 425 17.78 -33.26 44.29
C ASN A 425 18.29 -31.81 44.18
N THR A 426 19.56 -31.62 44.53
CA THR A 426 20.13 -30.33 44.97
C THR A 426 21.10 -29.68 43.97
N ILE A 427 21.25 -28.35 44.06
CA ILE A 427 22.23 -27.54 43.33
C ILE A 427 23.64 -27.69 43.94
N PRO A 428 24.71 -27.75 43.13
CA PRO A 428 26.07 -27.38 43.52
C PRO A 428 26.49 -26.02 42.93
N THR A 429 27.18 -25.20 43.74
CA THR A 429 27.78 -23.92 43.35
C THR A 429 29.25 -24.08 42.94
N ASN A 430 29.81 -23.12 42.19
CA ASN A 430 31.01 -22.37 42.63
C ASN A 430 31.37 -21.19 41.71
N ASN A 431 32.07 -20.22 42.28
CA ASN A 431 32.72 -19.11 41.58
C ASN A 431 34.13 -19.52 41.12
N GLU A 432 34.70 -18.80 40.16
CA GLU A 432 36.02 -18.20 40.36
C GLU A 432 36.23 -16.95 39.47
N VAL A 433 37.29 -16.19 39.74
CA VAL A 433 37.46 -14.78 39.31
C VAL A 433 38.85 -14.54 38.74
N SER A 434 38.97 -13.77 37.65
CA SER A 434 40.10 -12.85 37.43
C SER A 434 39.87 -11.93 36.23
N ALA A 435 40.40 -10.70 36.30
CA ALA A 435 40.39 -9.70 35.23
C ALA A 435 41.64 -8.80 35.32
N SER A 436 42.19 -8.41 34.18
CA SER A 436 43.22 -7.37 33.99
C SER A 436 43.52 -7.18 32.49
N ALA A 437 44.00 -6.04 31.97
CA ALA A 437 44.01 -4.63 32.41
C ALA A 437 44.46 -3.74 31.22
N PHE A 438 44.67 -2.43 31.45
CA PHE A 438 45.10 -1.36 30.50
C PHE A 438 44.00 -0.88 29.52
N GLN A 439 43.57 0.39 29.46
CA GLN A 439 44.20 1.75 29.60
C GLN A 439 45.12 2.12 28.42
N SER A 440 45.19 3.37 27.95
CA SER A 440 44.69 4.69 28.43
C SER A 440 43.96 5.49 27.31
N ASP A 441 43.12 6.51 27.52
CA ASP A 441 43.34 7.91 28.00
C ASP A 441 44.45 8.66 27.21
N GLU A 442 44.34 9.94 26.79
CA GLU A 442 43.34 11.05 26.95
C GLU A 442 43.14 11.79 25.57
N GLU A 443 42.69 13.04 25.31
CA GLU A 443 42.43 14.32 26.02
C GLU A 443 41.39 15.20 25.22
N ASN A 444 41.28 16.53 25.45
CA ASN A 444 40.24 17.45 24.93
C ASN A 444 40.52 18.18 23.59
N THR A 445 39.48 18.78 22.98
CA THR A 445 39.38 20.26 22.76
C THR A 445 37.96 20.69 22.29
N ALA A 446 37.61 21.97 22.47
CA ALA A 446 36.29 22.54 22.18
C ALA A 446 36.38 23.98 21.61
N THR A 447 35.33 24.46 20.92
CA THR A 447 34.94 25.89 20.81
C THR A 447 33.50 26.04 20.28
N ASP A 448 32.84 27.13 20.68
CA ASP A 448 31.48 27.53 20.29
C ASP A 448 31.36 28.06 18.85
N SER A 449 30.14 28.04 18.28
CA SER A 449 29.41 29.28 17.89
C SER A 449 28.05 29.03 17.17
N PHE A 450 27.05 29.82 17.54
CA PHE A 450 25.93 30.25 16.68
C PHE A 450 26.10 31.77 16.44
N PRO A 451 25.57 32.35 15.35
CA PRO A 451 24.36 33.16 15.52
C PRO A 451 23.35 33.20 14.33
N GLU A 452 22.07 33.28 14.72
CA GLU A 452 20.95 34.14 14.22
C GLU A 452 20.78 34.55 12.73
N ASP A 453 19.54 34.28 12.27
CA ASP A 453 18.60 35.09 11.46
C ASP A 453 18.75 35.37 9.94
N GLY A 454 17.61 35.17 9.24
CA GLY A 454 17.40 35.48 7.81
C GLY A 454 16.13 34.86 7.21
N LEU A 455 14.97 35.51 7.37
CA LEU A 455 13.65 35.24 6.75
C LEU A 455 13.00 36.60 6.37
N PRO A 456 11.87 36.70 5.62
CA PRO A 456 11.00 35.69 4.96
C PRO A 456 11.06 35.83 3.39
N GLU A 457 10.13 35.48 2.47
CA GLU A 457 8.65 35.44 2.39
C GLU A 457 8.09 34.47 1.31
N GLU A 458 6.82 34.07 1.49
CA GLU A 458 5.77 33.63 0.50
C GLU A 458 6.04 32.47 -0.51
N SER A 459 5.05 31.63 -0.89
CA SER A 459 3.64 31.43 -0.47
C SER A 459 3.11 30.01 -0.87
N GLU A 460 1.92 29.66 -0.36
CA GLU A 460 0.93 28.63 -0.81
C GLU A 460 1.42 27.25 -1.33
N GLN A 461 1.28 26.17 -0.54
CA GLN A 461 0.11 25.27 -0.37
C GLN A 461 0.09 24.05 -1.32
N ASP A 462 0.23 22.84 -0.74
CA ASP A 462 -0.75 21.75 -0.92
C ASP A 462 -0.61 20.70 0.21
N VAL A 463 -1.63 19.88 0.46
CA VAL A 463 -1.69 18.95 1.62
C VAL A 463 -1.57 17.48 1.18
N GLN A 464 -0.51 16.79 1.60
CA GLN A 464 -0.36 15.34 1.39
C GLN A 464 -0.72 14.49 2.61
N VAL A 465 -1.51 13.44 2.36
CA VAL A 465 -1.85 12.38 3.31
C VAL A 465 -0.64 11.46 3.54
N ALA A 466 -0.45 11.00 4.78
CA ALA A 466 0.76 10.29 5.18
C ALA A 466 0.86 8.83 4.67
N PRO A 467 2.07 8.25 4.51
CA PRO A 467 2.25 7.00 3.78
C PRO A 467 2.06 5.73 4.62
N ILE A 468 1.40 4.73 4.02
CA ILE A 468 1.14 3.35 4.52
C ILE A 468 2.37 2.59 5.09
N LYS A 469 3.60 3.07 4.85
CA LYS A 469 4.83 2.48 5.39
C LYS A 469 4.94 2.59 6.92
N VAL A 470 4.32 3.61 7.55
CA VAL A 470 4.37 3.81 9.01
C VAL A 470 3.67 2.67 9.76
N VAL A 471 2.44 2.34 9.36
CA VAL A 471 1.59 1.29 9.94
C VAL A 471 2.30 -0.08 9.97
N ARG A 472 3.04 -0.40 8.90
CA ARG A 472 3.80 -1.67 8.79
C ARG A 472 5.04 -1.75 9.69
N HIS A 473 5.52 -0.63 10.24
CA HIS A 473 6.65 -0.61 11.18
C HIS A 473 6.16 -0.94 12.60
N LEU A 474 5.07 -0.30 13.05
CA LEU A 474 4.44 -0.55 14.34
C LEU A 474 4.05 -2.03 14.53
N PHE A 475 3.47 -2.67 13.51
CA PHE A 475 3.09 -4.09 13.56
C PHE A 475 4.21 -5.03 14.03
N LYS A 476 5.49 -4.73 13.74
CA LYS A 476 6.64 -5.54 14.18
C LYS A 476 7.04 -5.33 15.63
N LEU A 477 6.72 -4.18 16.24
CA LEU A 477 7.04 -3.87 17.64
C LEU A 477 6.05 -4.51 18.62
N ILE A 478 4.83 -4.84 18.15
CA ILE A 478 3.68 -5.27 18.96
C ILE A 478 3.72 -6.76 19.37
N HIS A 479 4.57 -7.56 18.71
CA HIS A 479 4.53 -9.03 18.74
C HIS A 479 5.63 -9.68 19.61
N GLY A 480 5.92 -9.10 20.78
CA GLY A 480 6.73 -9.76 21.82
C GLY A 480 6.05 -11.02 22.36
N SER A 481 6.83 -12.09 22.56
CA SER A 481 6.31 -13.44 22.90
C SER A 481 5.67 -13.51 24.31
N PRO A 482 4.40 -13.95 24.45
CA PRO A 482 3.78 -14.16 25.76
C PRO A 482 4.29 -15.43 26.47
N THR A 483 4.35 -15.40 27.81
CA THR A 483 4.72 -16.57 28.63
C THR A 483 3.60 -17.01 29.56
N ARG A 484 3.11 -18.24 29.34
CA ARG A 484 2.38 -19.15 30.25
C ARG A 484 0.99 -18.79 30.82
N ASP A 485 0.09 -19.74 30.54
CA ASP A 485 -0.80 -20.46 31.47
C ASP A 485 -1.70 -19.65 32.44
N HIS A 486 -3.02 -19.61 32.16
CA HIS A 486 -4.10 -19.94 33.10
C HIS A 486 -5.43 -20.24 32.34
N ASN A 487 -6.40 -20.88 33.00
CA ASN A 487 -7.57 -21.54 32.36
C ASN A 487 -8.77 -20.59 32.09
N GLU A 488 -9.55 -20.92 31.06
CA GLU A 488 -10.99 -20.56 30.84
C GLU A 488 -11.46 -19.10 31.03
N SER A 489 -10.57 -18.09 30.87
CA SER A 489 -10.98 -16.69 30.63
C SER A 489 -11.36 -16.45 29.16
N ILE A 490 -12.18 -15.43 28.89
CA ILE A 490 -12.47 -14.95 27.52
C ILE A 490 -11.17 -14.65 26.76
N ILE A 491 -10.16 -14.08 27.44
CA ILE A 491 -8.82 -13.81 26.87
C ILE A 491 -8.15 -15.10 26.37
N SER A 492 -8.36 -16.24 27.02
CA SER A 492 -7.76 -17.54 26.65
C SER A 492 -8.37 -18.11 25.37
N GLU A 493 -9.68 -17.95 25.17
CA GLU A 493 -10.35 -18.38 23.93
C GLU A 493 -10.05 -17.42 22.76
N LEU A 494 -10.05 -16.11 23.00
CA LEU A 494 -9.65 -15.11 22.02
C LEU A 494 -8.16 -15.27 21.61
N SER A 495 -7.29 -15.70 22.53
CA SER A 495 -5.90 -16.05 22.23
C SER A 495 -5.77 -17.20 21.22
N LYS A 496 -6.73 -18.14 21.16
CA LYS A 496 -6.77 -19.21 20.14
C LYS A 496 -7.16 -18.69 18.75
N LEU A 497 -7.81 -17.53 18.69
CA LEU A 497 -8.05 -16.74 17.47
C LEU A 497 -6.87 -15.78 17.15
N GLY A 498 -5.78 -15.82 17.92
CA GLY A 498 -4.58 -15.00 17.76
C GLY A 498 -4.55 -13.71 18.60
N LEU A 499 -5.59 -13.44 19.39
CA LEU A 499 -5.82 -12.14 20.03
C LEU A 499 -5.22 -12.13 21.45
N THR A 500 -3.94 -11.74 21.56
CA THR A 500 -3.13 -11.86 22.81
C THR A 500 -2.71 -10.51 23.42
N SER A 501 -3.69 -9.74 23.95
CA SER A 501 -3.43 -8.54 24.77
C SER A 501 -4.63 -8.18 25.66
N GLY A 502 -4.36 -7.53 26.80
CA GLY A 502 -5.36 -7.14 27.81
C GLY A 502 -6.27 -5.96 27.45
N SER A 503 -6.26 -5.55 26.19
CA SER A 503 -7.23 -4.66 25.57
C SER A 503 -7.58 -5.30 24.23
N LEU A 504 -8.85 -5.67 24.06
CA LEU A 504 -9.36 -6.22 22.80
C LEU A 504 -9.67 -5.09 21.80
N VAL A 505 -9.96 -3.90 22.32
CA VAL A 505 -10.12 -2.64 21.58
C VAL A 505 -8.93 -2.34 20.68
N ASP A 506 -7.70 -2.53 21.17
CA ASP A 506 -6.45 -2.36 20.42
C ASP A 506 -6.51 -3.05 19.04
N LEU A 507 -6.99 -4.29 19.01
CA LEU A 507 -7.04 -5.16 17.84
C LEU A 507 -8.32 -4.97 17.00
N LEU A 508 -9.41 -4.50 17.61
CA LEU A 508 -10.67 -4.22 16.91
C LEU A 508 -10.65 -2.86 16.18
N PHE A 509 -9.94 -1.86 16.70
CA PHE A 509 -9.75 -0.56 16.04
C PHE A 509 -8.70 -0.58 14.92
N GLU A 510 -7.82 -1.60 14.87
CA GLU A 510 -6.74 -1.72 13.88
C GLU A 510 -7.25 -1.67 12.42
N GLY A 511 -8.41 -2.25 12.12
CA GLY A 511 -9.08 -2.08 10.82
C GLY A 511 -9.91 -0.79 10.73
N PHE A 512 -10.61 -0.43 11.80
CA PHE A 512 -11.69 0.55 11.75
C PHE A 512 -11.22 2.01 11.64
N ALA A 513 -10.18 2.40 12.38
CA ALA A 513 -9.74 3.81 12.44
C ALA A 513 -8.70 4.18 11.35
N ILE A 514 -7.91 3.23 10.87
CA ILE A 514 -6.79 3.50 9.95
C ILE A 514 -7.27 3.57 8.50
N GLY A 515 -7.92 4.68 8.14
CA GLY A 515 -8.04 5.17 6.76
C GLY A 515 -8.86 4.35 5.76
N THR A 516 -9.49 3.24 6.17
CA THR A 516 -10.30 2.38 5.27
C THR A 516 -11.80 2.43 5.54
N GLY A 517 -12.23 2.80 6.75
CA GLY A 517 -13.64 2.72 7.18
C GLY A 517 -14.20 1.29 7.23
N GLN A 518 -13.35 0.26 7.18
CA GLN A 518 -13.73 -1.15 7.13
C GLN A 518 -13.35 -1.83 8.46
N PRO A 519 -14.31 -2.18 9.33
CA PRO A 519 -14.01 -2.97 10.53
C PRO A 519 -13.34 -4.32 10.16
N PRO A 520 -12.44 -4.84 11.01
CA PRO A 520 -11.66 -6.05 10.73
C PRO A 520 -12.52 -7.28 10.42
N VAL A 521 -11.90 -8.29 9.80
CA VAL A 521 -12.60 -9.43 9.17
C VAL A 521 -12.99 -10.52 10.18
N ILE A 522 -13.52 -10.10 11.32
CA ILE A 522 -14.19 -10.95 12.32
C ILE A 522 -15.69 -10.78 12.10
N ASP A 523 -16.39 -11.90 11.91
CA ASP A 523 -17.85 -11.90 11.82
C ASP A 523 -18.46 -11.49 13.17
N VAL A 524 -19.31 -10.47 13.17
CA VAL A 524 -20.02 -9.97 14.35
C VAL A 524 -20.91 -11.04 14.98
N GLU A 525 -21.45 -11.99 14.21
CA GLU A 525 -22.23 -13.11 14.77
C GLU A 525 -21.35 -14.00 15.66
N SER A 526 -20.05 -14.14 15.35
CA SER A 526 -19.09 -14.87 16.20
C SER A 526 -18.73 -14.16 17.51
N LEU A 527 -19.02 -12.85 17.62
CA LEU A 527 -18.80 -12.06 18.83
C LEU A 527 -19.97 -12.13 19.83
N LYS A 528 -21.20 -12.41 19.35
CA LYS A 528 -22.42 -12.44 20.17
C LYS A 528 -22.40 -13.40 21.38
N PRO A 529 -21.82 -14.62 21.31
CA PRO A 529 -21.75 -15.51 22.47
C PRO A 529 -21.03 -14.88 23.67
N TRP A 530 -19.95 -14.13 23.42
CA TRP A 530 -19.12 -13.49 24.44
C TRP A 530 -19.82 -12.27 25.07
N ILE A 531 -20.54 -11.48 24.26
CA ILE A 531 -21.36 -10.35 24.74
C ILE A 531 -22.51 -10.85 25.65
N THR A 532 -23.12 -11.99 25.30
CA THR A 532 -24.30 -12.53 26.00
C THR A 532 -23.97 -13.09 27.39
N LEU A 533 -22.70 -13.35 27.68
CA LEU A 533 -22.23 -14.07 28.87
C LEU A 533 -22.09 -13.21 30.16
N LYS A 534 -22.44 -11.92 30.09
CA LYS A 534 -22.15 -10.80 31.01
C LYS A 534 -22.42 -10.93 32.54
N ARG A 535 -22.88 -12.07 33.08
CA ARG A 535 -23.33 -12.20 34.50
C ARG A 535 -22.42 -12.96 35.48
N ASN A 536 -21.45 -13.74 35.02
CA ASN A 536 -20.60 -14.58 35.90
C ASN A 536 -19.10 -14.21 35.86
N TYR A 537 -18.74 -13.07 35.27
CA TYR A 537 -17.36 -12.71 34.97
C TYR A 537 -16.77 -11.67 35.93
N ASP A 538 -15.44 -11.66 36.05
CA ASP A 538 -14.68 -10.66 36.78
C ASP A 538 -14.68 -9.29 36.06
N PRO A 539 -14.25 -8.19 36.72
CA PRO A 539 -14.31 -6.85 36.14
C PRO A 539 -13.55 -6.66 34.81
N CYS A 540 -12.54 -7.48 34.51
CA CYS A 540 -11.78 -7.43 33.26
C CYS A 540 -12.61 -8.02 32.11
N ASP A 541 -13.11 -9.24 32.28
CA ASP A 541 -13.93 -9.91 31.25
C ASP A 541 -15.29 -9.18 31.07
N ARG A 542 -15.83 -8.53 32.12
CA ARG A 542 -16.97 -7.59 31.98
C ARG A 542 -16.64 -6.37 31.11
N ALA A 543 -15.48 -5.74 31.32
CA ALA A 543 -15.06 -4.57 30.53
C ALA A 543 -14.83 -4.95 29.06
N ILE A 544 -14.23 -6.12 28.79
CA ILE A 544 -14.06 -6.66 27.42
C ILE A 544 -15.42 -6.91 26.77
N ALA A 545 -16.40 -7.50 27.48
CA ALA A 545 -17.75 -7.70 26.96
C ALA A 545 -18.49 -6.39 26.66
N ALA A 546 -18.29 -5.34 27.47
CA ALA A 546 -18.82 -4.00 27.21
C ALA A 546 -18.19 -3.36 25.96
N GLN A 547 -16.86 -3.50 25.77
CA GLN A 547 -16.14 -3.02 24.58
C GLN A 547 -16.60 -3.72 23.29
N LEU A 548 -16.87 -5.03 23.34
CA LEU A 548 -17.42 -5.79 22.21
C LEU A 548 -18.83 -5.33 21.82
N GLU A 549 -19.64 -4.92 22.80
CA GLU A 549 -21.01 -4.44 22.60
C GLU A 549 -21.04 -3.11 21.82
N ILE A 550 -20.22 -2.13 22.20
CA ILE A 550 -20.14 -0.83 21.52
C ILE A 550 -19.43 -0.93 20.14
N TYR A 551 -18.45 -1.84 19.98
CA TYR A 551 -17.89 -2.16 18.67
C TYR A 551 -18.94 -2.74 17.70
N THR A 552 -19.81 -3.62 18.20
CA THR A 552 -20.88 -4.24 17.40
C THR A 552 -21.88 -3.22 16.86
N LEU A 553 -22.29 -2.26 17.71
CA LEU A 553 -23.09 -1.09 17.33
C LEU A 553 -22.44 -0.33 16.17
N LEU A 554 -21.17 0.05 16.34
CA LEU A 554 -20.41 0.85 15.39
C LEU A 554 -20.20 0.14 14.03
N TYR A 555 -20.01 -1.19 14.04
CA TYR A 555 -19.95 -2.03 12.83
C TYR A 555 -21.26 -1.95 12.03
N ASP A 556 -22.40 -2.15 12.69
CA ASP A 556 -23.72 -2.20 12.04
C ASP A 556 -24.09 -0.85 11.40
N VAL A 557 -23.75 0.25 12.08
CA VAL A 557 -23.95 1.62 11.59
C VAL A 557 -23.09 1.89 10.36
N VAL A 558 -21.75 1.75 10.47
CA VAL A 558 -20.83 2.25 9.44
C VAL A 558 -20.68 1.29 8.26
N ARG A 559 -20.73 -0.04 8.47
CA ARG A 559 -20.49 -1.04 7.41
C ARG A 559 -21.77 -1.62 6.80
N LYS A 560 -22.79 -1.94 7.62
CA LYS A 560 -24.05 -2.48 7.09
C LYS A 560 -25.01 -1.36 6.64
N GLY A 561 -24.94 -0.17 7.23
CA GLY A 561 -25.86 0.93 6.96
C GLY A 561 -27.30 0.64 7.41
N VAL A 562 -27.47 -0.27 8.38
CA VAL A 562 -28.77 -0.83 8.81
C VAL A 562 -29.46 0.01 9.91
N ARG A 563 -28.80 1.10 10.37
CA ARG A 563 -29.34 2.03 11.37
C ARG A 563 -29.26 3.47 10.86
N SER A 564 -30.21 4.30 11.26
CA SER A 564 -30.16 5.76 11.07
C SER A 564 -29.08 6.39 11.96
N VAL A 565 -28.71 7.64 11.64
CA VAL A 565 -27.79 8.45 12.45
C VAL A 565 -28.37 8.65 13.86
N SER A 566 -29.66 8.99 13.97
CA SER A 566 -30.39 9.10 15.24
C SER A 566 -30.26 7.83 16.10
N SER A 567 -30.64 6.67 15.56
CA SER A 567 -30.56 5.39 16.28
C SER A 567 -29.14 5.10 16.76
N ALA A 568 -28.11 5.41 15.98
CA ALA A 568 -26.73 5.17 16.35
C ALA A 568 -26.28 5.97 17.59
N TRP A 569 -26.78 7.20 17.76
CA TRP A 569 -26.56 8.00 18.96
C TRP A 569 -27.39 7.50 20.14
N ASP A 570 -28.67 7.15 19.93
CA ASP A 570 -29.52 6.56 20.98
C ASP A 570 -28.92 5.26 21.54
N ASP A 571 -28.47 4.34 20.68
CA ASP A 571 -27.83 3.09 21.08
C ASP A 571 -26.53 3.34 21.90
N LEU A 572 -25.80 4.41 21.58
CA LEU A 572 -24.53 4.80 22.22
C LEU A 572 -24.74 5.47 23.59
N GLU A 573 -25.78 6.30 23.73
CA GLU A 573 -26.21 6.82 25.03
C GLU A 573 -26.73 5.69 25.93
N ASN A 574 -27.55 4.79 25.38
CA ASN A 574 -28.00 3.58 26.07
C ASN A 574 -26.86 2.63 26.46
N TRP A 575 -25.75 2.58 25.70
CA TRP A 575 -24.54 1.87 26.14
C TRP A 575 -23.83 2.62 27.27
N THR A 576 -23.75 3.95 27.19
CA THR A 576 -23.09 4.82 28.18
C THR A 576 -23.73 4.68 29.56
N VAL A 577 -25.05 4.81 29.65
CA VAL A 577 -25.80 4.62 30.91
C VAL A 577 -25.57 3.23 31.52
N ARG A 578 -25.43 2.19 30.70
CA ARG A 578 -25.29 0.80 31.16
C ARG A 578 -23.86 0.36 31.51
N ASN A 579 -22.84 1.13 31.15
CA ASN A 579 -21.44 0.72 31.33
C ASN A 579 -20.51 1.81 31.91
N LEU A 580 -20.93 3.08 31.93
CA LEU A 580 -20.16 4.23 32.45
C LEU A 580 -20.88 5.03 33.56
N GLN A 581 -22.06 4.60 34.01
CA GLN A 581 -22.81 5.19 35.14
C GLN A 581 -23.07 4.13 36.23
N VAL A 582 -22.08 3.26 36.47
CA VAL A 582 -22.17 2.08 37.36
C VAL A 582 -21.17 2.23 38.51
N ASP A 583 -21.45 1.61 39.66
CA ASP A 583 -20.64 1.73 40.88
C ASP A 583 -19.18 1.27 40.69
N GLU A 584 -18.26 1.87 41.46
CA GLU A 584 -16.80 1.62 41.36
C GLU A 584 -16.40 0.15 41.63
N GLU A 585 -17.24 -0.62 42.35
CA GLU A 585 -17.06 -2.06 42.55
C GLU A 585 -17.20 -2.87 41.23
N ASP A 586 -17.95 -2.37 40.26
CA ASP A 586 -18.22 -3.09 39.01
C ASP A 586 -17.06 -2.96 37.99
N TYR A 587 -16.35 -1.82 38.00
CA TYR A 587 -15.21 -1.53 37.12
C TYR A 587 -14.10 -0.72 37.85
N PRO A 588 -13.20 -1.37 38.60
CA PRO A 588 -12.08 -0.69 39.28
C PRO A 588 -11.28 0.20 38.32
N GLY A 589 -11.06 1.47 38.69
CA GLY A 589 -10.89 2.64 37.81
C GLY A 589 -9.90 2.54 36.63
N LYS A 590 -8.94 1.61 36.63
CA LYS A 590 -8.13 1.31 35.45
C LYS A 590 -8.95 0.78 34.26
N TYR A 591 -10.04 0.03 34.52
CA TYR A 591 -10.93 -0.51 33.48
C TYR A 591 -11.99 0.52 33.07
N GLU A 592 -12.49 1.31 34.03
CA GLU A 592 -13.31 2.50 33.78
C GLU A 592 -12.62 3.44 32.78
N ALA A 593 -11.34 3.76 33.00
CA ALA A 593 -10.55 4.60 32.09
C ALA A 593 -10.48 4.02 30.66
N THR A 594 -10.33 2.69 30.51
CA THR A 594 -10.38 2.01 29.21
C THR A 594 -11.77 2.11 28.56
N LEU A 595 -12.85 1.97 29.33
CA LEU A 595 -14.22 2.10 28.83
C LEU A 595 -14.55 3.54 28.40
N HIS A 596 -14.11 4.54 29.16
CA HIS A 596 -14.20 5.95 28.77
C HIS A 596 -13.43 6.24 27.48
N PHE A 597 -12.19 5.76 27.35
CA PHE A 597 -11.39 5.93 26.15
C PHE A 597 -12.01 5.23 24.92
N THR A 598 -12.61 4.05 25.13
CA THR A 598 -13.40 3.34 24.10
C THR A 598 -14.58 4.20 23.65
N TYR A 599 -15.39 4.72 24.58
CA TYR A 599 -16.54 5.59 24.30
C TYR A 599 -16.16 6.86 23.53
N LEU A 600 -15.07 7.53 23.92
CA LEU A 600 -14.56 8.72 23.21
C LEU A 600 -14.11 8.37 21.78
N SER A 601 -13.46 7.22 21.60
CA SER A 601 -13.00 6.72 20.30
C SER A 601 -14.17 6.40 19.35
N VAL A 602 -15.23 5.76 19.87
CA VAL A 602 -16.44 5.46 19.10
C VAL A 602 -17.21 6.74 18.73
N SER A 603 -17.43 7.62 19.71
CA SER A 603 -18.14 8.89 19.52
C SER A 603 -17.48 9.79 18.46
N LEU A 604 -16.14 9.86 18.47
CA LEU A 604 -15.38 10.62 17.48
C LEU A 604 -15.63 10.13 16.05
N ILE A 605 -15.62 8.81 15.83
CA ILE A 605 -15.79 8.25 14.47
C ILE A 605 -17.26 8.29 14.04
N LEU A 606 -18.21 8.10 14.95
CA LEU A 606 -19.64 8.27 14.65
C LEU A 606 -19.96 9.70 14.21
N ALA A 607 -19.45 10.71 14.92
CA ALA A 607 -19.60 12.11 14.53
C ALA A 607 -18.96 12.43 13.16
N ARG A 608 -17.76 11.90 12.88
CA ARG A 608 -17.13 12.04 11.56
C ARG A 608 -17.90 11.34 10.43
N TRP A 609 -18.52 10.19 10.70
CA TRP A 609 -19.38 9.48 9.75
C TRP A 609 -20.69 10.25 9.47
N GLU A 610 -21.28 10.85 10.50
CA GLU A 610 -22.45 11.73 10.36
C GLU A 610 -22.15 12.95 9.48
N VAL A 611 -21.04 13.66 9.71
CA VAL A 611 -20.64 14.80 8.84
C VAL A 611 -20.47 14.35 7.39
N ALA A 612 -19.81 13.20 7.15
CA ALA A 612 -19.65 12.66 5.80
C ALA A 612 -21.01 12.31 5.15
N LYS A 613 -21.98 11.78 5.91
CA LYS A 613 -23.35 11.52 5.43
C LYS A 613 -24.09 12.81 5.08
N LEU A 614 -24.04 13.82 5.94
CA LEU A 614 -24.71 15.12 5.73
C LEU A 614 -24.12 15.90 4.54
N GLN A 615 -22.82 15.70 4.24
CA GLN A 615 -22.13 16.31 3.10
C GLN A 615 -22.33 15.57 1.76
N ALA A 616 -22.72 14.29 1.77
CA ALA A 616 -22.78 13.44 0.57
C ALA A 616 -24.05 13.60 -0.29
N VAL A 617 -25.02 14.43 0.13
CA VAL A 617 -26.31 14.59 -0.57
C VAL A 617 -26.14 15.50 -1.82
N PRO A 618 -26.54 15.06 -3.03
CA PRO A 618 -26.32 15.84 -4.26
C PRO A 618 -27.10 17.17 -4.31
N ARG A 619 -26.47 18.22 -4.88
CA ARG A 619 -27.09 19.53 -5.14
C ARG A 619 -28.18 19.53 -6.24
N GLN A 620 -28.54 18.38 -6.81
CA GLN A 620 -29.42 18.31 -8.00
C GLN A 620 -30.88 17.96 -7.70
N GLN A 621 -31.22 17.43 -6.51
CA GLN A 621 -32.60 17.04 -6.19
C GLN A 621 -33.59 18.22 -6.12
N HIS A 622 -33.11 19.42 -5.75
CA HIS A 622 -33.90 20.67 -5.70
C HIS A 622 -34.45 21.18 -7.06
N GLN A 623 -34.30 20.44 -8.16
CA GLN A 623 -35.00 20.74 -9.42
C GLN A 623 -35.91 19.61 -9.93
N GLU A 624 -35.87 18.42 -9.33
CA GLU A 624 -36.75 17.30 -9.69
C GLU A 624 -37.86 17.06 -8.64
N GLU A 625 -37.64 17.46 -7.39
CA GLU A 625 -38.63 17.30 -6.31
C GLU A 625 -39.84 18.25 -6.46
N GLU A 626 -39.64 19.48 -6.97
CA GLU A 626 -40.75 20.42 -7.27
C GLU A 626 -41.69 19.92 -8.41
N GLU A 627 -41.24 19.02 -9.28
CA GLU A 627 -42.09 18.41 -10.33
C GLU A 627 -42.74 17.08 -9.90
N MET A 628 -42.40 16.51 -8.73
CA MET A 628 -42.93 15.23 -8.27
C MET A 628 -44.04 15.32 -7.21
N GLU A 629 -44.15 16.41 -6.44
CA GLU A 629 -45.15 16.52 -5.35
C GLU A 629 -46.62 16.47 -5.82
N GLU A 630 -46.94 16.81 -7.08
CA GLU A 630 -48.32 16.65 -7.60
C GLU A 630 -48.72 15.19 -7.94
N ALA A 631 -47.81 14.20 -7.86
CA ALA A 631 -47.94 12.97 -8.65
C ALA A 631 -47.75 11.60 -7.96
N LYS A 632 -48.00 11.44 -6.64
CA LYS A 632 -48.67 10.24 -6.00
C LYS A 632 -48.69 10.27 -4.48
N GLY A 633 -49.71 9.65 -3.88
CA GLY A 633 -49.75 9.29 -2.46
C GLY A 633 -49.67 7.77 -2.22
N GLU A 634 -49.66 7.41 -0.93
CA GLU A 634 -49.76 6.05 -0.34
C GLU A 634 -48.57 5.10 -0.59
N GLY A 635 -47.58 5.11 0.34
CA GLY A 635 -46.55 4.08 0.43
C GLY A 635 -45.49 4.33 1.53
N THR A 636 -45.71 3.76 2.73
CA THR A 636 -44.73 3.52 3.83
C THR A 636 -43.54 4.49 3.93
N GLY A 637 -43.62 5.48 4.83
CA GLY A 637 -42.55 6.44 5.05
C GLY A 637 -41.40 5.94 5.94
N GLU A 638 -40.18 6.26 5.54
CA GLU A 638 -39.09 6.65 6.43
C GLU A 638 -38.89 8.17 6.24
N GLU A 639 -38.78 8.94 7.31
CA GLU A 639 -38.73 10.40 7.22
C GLU A 639 -37.33 10.90 6.81
N ILE A 640 -37.27 11.85 5.86
CA ILE A 640 -36.02 12.48 5.43
C ILE A 640 -35.60 13.49 6.50
N GLU A 641 -34.80 13.02 7.46
CA GLU A 641 -34.54 13.65 8.77
C GLU A 641 -33.96 15.10 8.71
N PHE A 642 -33.44 15.55 7.57
CA PHE A 642 -32.96 16.93 7.36
C PHE A 642 -33.28 17.46 5.94
N SER A 643 -34.53 17.85 5.70
CA SER A 643 -35.00 18.36 4.39
C SER A 643 -34.54 19.79 4.06
N ASP A 644 -34.40 20.67 5.04
CA ASP A 644 -33.95 22.06 4.86
C ASP A 644 -32.41 22.20 4.88
N SER A 645 -31.89 23.04 3.98
CA SER A 645 -30.45 23.29 3.86
C SER A 645 -29.88 24.12 5.02
N ALA A 646 -30.67 24.97 5.69
CA ALA A 646 -30.18 25.79 6.80
C ALA A 646 -29.99 24.95 8.07
N THR A 647 -31.00 24.17 8.46
CA THR A 647 -30.93 23.18 9.55
C THR A 647 -29.89 22.09 9.28
N ARG A 648 -29.74 21.61 8.04
CA ARG A 648 -28.64 20.69 7.68
C ARG A 648 -27.27 21.32 7.92
N GLN A 649 -27.05 22.57 7.51
CA GLN A 649 -25.77 23.26 7.73
C GLN A 649 -25.52 23.56 9.22
N GLN A 650 -26.57 23.86 9.99
CA GLN A 650 -26.50 24.01 11.44
C GLN A 650 -26.13 22.70 12.14
N ARG A 651 -26.69 21.55 11.70
CA ARG A 651 -26.33 20.22 12.20
C ARG A 651 -24.88 19.87 11.87
N ILE A 652 -24.40 20.14 10.66
CA ILE A 652 -22.98 19.95 10.30
C ILE A 652 -22.07 20.71 11.26
N SER A 653 -22.37 21.97 11.57
CA SER A 653 -21.57 22.76 12.53
C SER A 653 -21.56 22.16 13.94
N SER A 654 -22.72 21.75 14.48
CA SER A 654 -22.78 21.17 15.83
C SER A 654 -22.08 19.81 15.93
N VAL A 655 -22.07 19.01 14.87
CA VAL A 655 -21.33 17.74 14.84
C VAL A 655 -19.82 17.99 14.68
N ILE A 656 -19.38 19.06 14.01
CA ILE A 656 -17.96 19.49 14.00
C ILE A 656 -17.49 19.90 15.40
N GLU A 657 -18.32 20.57 16.19
CA GLU A 657 -18.02 20.87 17.61
C GLU A 657 -17.85 19.58 18.43
N LEU A 658 -18.69 18.56 18.21
CA LEU A 658 -18.53 17.24 18.82
C LEU A 658 -17.22 16.56 18.39
N ILE A 659 -16.88 16.56 17.09
CA ILE A 659 -15.62 16.02 16.56
C ILE A 659 -14.40 16.64 17.26
N ILE A 660 -14.41 17.97 17.42
CA ILE A 660 -13.35 18.72 18.11
C ILE A 660 -13.29 18.37 19.61
N ARG A 661 -14.45 18.32 20.28
CA ARG A 661 -14.56 17.99 21.71
C ARG A 661 -14.07 16.58 22.01
N TYR A 662 -14.54 15.58 21.27
CA TYR A 662 -14.10 14.19 21.45
C TYR A 662 -12.61 14.02 21.14
N SER A 663 -12.06 14.73 20.15
CA SER A 663 -10.63 14.69 19.85
C SER A 663 -9.76 15.24 20.99
N HIS A 664 -10.14 16.36 21.63
CA HIS A 664 -9.41 16.88 22.80
C HIS A 664 -9.51 15.93 24.01
N LEU A 665 -10.73 15.44 24.32
CA LEU A 665 -10.95 14.53 25.45
C LEU A 665 -10.21 13.20 25.28
N LEU A 666 -10.07 12.70 24.05
CA LEU A 666 -9.34 11.47 23.75
C LEU A 666 -7.83 11.64 23.98
N LEU A 667 -7.25 12.75 23.52
CA LEU A 667 -5.83 13.07 23.79
C LEU A 667 -5.55 13.22 25.30
N ASP A 668 -6.45 13.85 26.04
CA ASP A 668 -6.33 14.02 27.50
C ASP A 668 -6.48 12.68 28.26
N LYS A 669 -7.47 11.85 27.92
CA LYS A 669 -7.64 10.53 28.56
C LYS A 669 -6.56 9.51 28.18
N GLY A 670 -6.03 9.56 26.96
CA GLY A 670 -4.89 8.74 26.54
C GLY A 670 -3.64 9.00 27.39
N MET A 671 -3.40 10.26 27.77
CA MET A 671 -2.31 10.67 28.66
C MET A 671 -2.44 10.10 30.07
N LEU A 672 -3.68 10.01 30.58
CA LEU A 672 -3.97 9.39 31.88
C LEU A 672 -3.71 7.87 31.83
N LEU A 673 -4.23 7.18 30.82
CA LEU A 673 -4.03 5.73 30.62
C LEU A 673 -2.55 5.34 30.53
N CYS A 674 -1.76 6.10 29.77
CA CYS A 674 -0.31 5.91 29.63
C CYS A 674 0.49 6.03 30.95
N SER A 675 -0.13 6.52 32.03
CA SER A 675 0.52 6.69 33.34
C SER A 675 0.16 5.63 34.38
N GLN A 676 -0.85 4.77 34.12
CA GLN A 676 -1.50 3.99 35.18
C GLN A 676 -1.35 2.46 35.15
N THR A 677 -1.02 1.80 34.03
CA THR A 677 -0.90 0.32 34.02
C THR A 677 0.19 -0.26 33.13
N ALA A 678 0.70 -1.42 33.52
CA ALA A 678 1.59 -2.27 32.73
C ALA A 678 0.82 -3.30 31.85
N LEU A 679 -0.41 -2.98 31.44
CA LEU A 679 -1.32 -3.88 30.71
C LEU A 679 -1.74 -3.36 29.33
N VAL A 680 -1.39 -2.11 29.00
CA VAL A 680 -1.60 -1.45 27.71
C VAL A 680 -0.46 -1.81 26.75
N LYS A 681 -0.75 -2.10 25.47
CA LYS A 681 0.28 -2.17 24.43
C LYS A 681 0.44 -0.79 23.77
N PRO A 682 1.61 -0.13 23.89
CA PRO A 682 1.81 1.27 23.49
C PRO A 682 1.95 1.43 21.98
N SER A 683 0.88 1.21 21.24
CA SER A 683 0.86 1.33 19.78
C SER A 683 -0.50 1.76 19.24
N TYR A 684 -1.60 1.23 19.77
CA TYR A 684 -2.94 1.53 19.26
C TYR A 684 -3.55 2.79 19.88
N ASP A 685 -3.33 3.04 21.17
CA ASP A 685 -3.63 4.33 21.82
C ASP A 685 -2.97 5.51 21.09
N PHE A 686 -1.73 5.32 20.60
CA PHE A 686 -1.02 6.30 19.80
C PHE A 686 -1.58 6.44 18.37
N LEU A 687 -2.18 5.40 17.78
CA LEU A 687 -2.82 5.46 16.46
C LEU A 687 -4.19 6.16 16.50
N ILE A 688 -5.00 5.93 17.53
CA ILE A 688 -6.25 6.69 17.71
C ILE A 688 -5.98 8.13 18.21
N SER A 689 -4.91 8.35 18.98
CA SER A 689 -4.39 9.69 19.27
C SER A 689 -3.85 10.39 18.01
N ALA A 690 -3.19 9.66 17.10
CA ALA A 690 -2.80 10.18 15.78
C ALA A 690 -4.03 10.60 14.98
N TYR A 691 -5.08 9.77 14.93
CA TYR A 691 -6.34 10.08 14.28
C TYR A 691 -7.03 11.33 14.87
N ALA A 692 -7.06 11.48 16.19
CA ALA A 692 -7.56 12.68 16.86
C ALA A 692 -6.70 13.92 16.55
N GLY A 693 -5.36 13.80 16.56
CA GLY A 693 -4.45 14.88 16.20
C GLY A 693 -4.58 15.34 14.74
N ILE A 694 -4.72 14.42 13.80
CA ILE A 694 -4.99 14.71 12.38
C ILE A 694 -6.36 15.38 12.24
N THR A 695 -7.38 14.88 12.94
CA THR A 695 -8.73 15.44 12.95
C THR A 695 -8.72 16.89 13.46
N LEU A 696 -7.97 17.19 14.52
CA LEU A 696 -7.81 18.56 15.03
C LEU A 696 -7.13 19.48 14.01
N VAL A 697 -6.16 18.99 13.24
CA VAL A 697 -5.51 19.73 12.15
C VAL A 697 -6.45 20.00 10.97
N GLU A 698 -7.29 19.02 10.63
CA GLU A 698 -8.29 19.08 9.55
C GLU A 698 -9.39 20.11 9.87
N TYR A 699 -10.01 20.01 11.05
CA TYR A 699 -11.05 20.95 11.52
C TYR A 699 -10.48 22.20 12.19
N ALA A 700 -9.19 22.52 11.98
CA ALA A 700 -8.51 23.59 12.70
C ALA A 700 -9.08 25.00 12.46
N SER A 701 -9.81 25.22 11.36
CA SER A 701 -10.54 26.46 11.10
C SER A 701 -11.74 26.70 12.02
N PHE A 702 -12.18 25.67 12.75
CA PHE A 702 -13.28 25.71 13.71
C PHE A 702 -12.78 25.70 15.17
N LEU A 703 -11.46 25.67 15.41
CA LEU A 703 -10.89 25.74 16.75
C LEU A 703 -10.98 27.17 17.31
N PRO A 704 -11.55 27.39 18.52
CA PRO A 704 -11.58 28.71 19.15
C PRO A 704 -10.18 29.24 19.49
N ASN A 705 -9.22 28.35 19.76
CA ASN A 705 -7.84 28.71 20.08
C ASN A 705 -6.87 27.57 19.69
N PRO A 706 -6.31 27.58 18.46
CA PRO A 706 -5.34 26.58 17.99
C PRO A 706 -4.09 26.43 18.87
N LYS A 707 -3.73 27.46 19.64
CA LYS A 707 -2.57 27.40 20.55
C LYS A 707 -2.78 26.44 21.71
N LEU A 708 -3.98 26.40 22.30
CA LEU A 708 -4.27 25.47 23.41
C LEU A 708 -4.40 24.02 22.92
N THR A 709 -4.88 23.84 21.68
CA THR A 709 -4.83 22.55 20.98
C THR A 709 -3.37 22.12 20.71
N PHE A 710 -2.52 23.02 20.25
CA PHE A 710 -1.07 22.76 20.09
C PHE A 710 -0.41 22.38 21.43
N GLU A 711 -0.66 23.13 22.51
CA GLU A 711 -0.10 22.83 23.84
C GLU A 711 -0.52 21.45 24.36
N LEU A 712 -1.76 21.01 24.09
CA LEU A 712 -2.19 19.64 24.39
C LEU A 712 -1.45 18.60 23.55
N MET A 713 -1.34 18.81 22.24
CA MET A 713 -0.65 17.89 21.33
C MET A 713 0.86 17.80 21.62
N GLU A 714 1.50 18.91 22.02
CA GLU A 714 2.92 18.93 22.42
C GLU A 714 3.13 18.24 23.79
N LYS A 715 2.20 18.36 24.75
CA LYS A 715 2.24 17.56 25.99
C LYS A 715 2.18 16.05 25.67
N VAL A 716 1.29 15.63 24.76
CA VAL A 716 1.18 14.23 24.31
C VAL A 716 2.49 13.76 23.64
N GLN A 717 3.05 14.60 22.77
CA GLN A 717 4.34 14.33 22.12
C GLN A 717 5.49 14.19 23.13
N ILE A 718 5.53 15.02 24.19
CA ILE A 718 6.58 14.98 25.21
C ILE A 718 6.42 13.78 26.16
N GLN A 719 5.19 13.45 26.58
CA GLN A 719 4.96 12.35 27.52
C GLN A 719 5.25 10.98 26.89
N GLY A 720 4.84 10.75 25.63
CA GLY A 720 5.16 9.49 24.96
C GLY A 720 6.67 9.22 24.83
N HIS A 721 7.49 10.27 24.62
CA HIS A 721 8.96 10.17 24.63
C HIS A 721 9.58 9.98 26.03
N ARG A 722 8.82 10.18 27.12
CA ARG A 722 9.31 10.06 28.51
C ARG A 722 8.84 8.79 29.22
N SER A 723 7.68 8.24 28.84
CA SER A 723 7.07 7.07 29.50
C SER A 723 7.52 5.72 28.95
N TYR A 724 8.18 5.69 27.78
CA TYR A 724 8.57 4.46 27.07
C TYR A 724 10.05 4.46 26.66
N ASN A 725 10.53 3.33 26.11
CA ASN A 725 11.89 3.20 25.57
C ASN A 725 12.16 4.34 24.55
N PRO A 726 13.24 5.14 24.70
CA PRO A 726 13.56 6.23 23.77
C PRO A 726 13.80 5.79 22.31
N GLU A 727 13.94 4.50 22.03
CA GLU A 727 13.96 3.96 20.66
C GLU A 727 12.56 3.87 20.01
N ILE A 728 11.48 3.93 20.79
CA ILE A 728 10.09 3.91 20.31
C ILE A 728 9.59 5.36 20.21
N SER A 729 9.91 6.02 19.10
CA SER A 729 9.38 7.36 18.82
C SER A 729 7.85 7.31 18.58
N LEU A 730 7.15 8.38 18.96
CA LEU A 730 5.73 8.55 18.64
C LEU A 730 5.48 8.39 17.13
N GLU A 731 4.25 7.97 16.81
CA GLU A 731 3.80 7.73 15.45
C GLU A 731 4.07 8.99 14.55
N PRO A 732 4.85 8.84 13.45
CA PRO A 732 5.29 9.95 12.61
C PRO A 732 4.21 10.91 12.10
N VAL A 733 2.96 10.46 11.97
CA VAL A 733 1.84 11.28 11.51
C VAL A 733 1.26 12.12 12.65
N PHE A 734 1.27 11.66 13.90
CA PHE A 734 1.00 12.55 15.05
C PHE A 734 2.10 13.61 15.22
N ASN A 735 3.37 13.24 15.00
CA ASN A 735 4.46 14.21 14.98
C ASN A 735 4.29 15.26 13.87
N TRP A 736 3.85 14.85 12.67
CA TRP A 736 3.47 15.75 11.59
C TRP A 736 2.28 16.64 11.97
N ALA A 737 1.21 16.08 12.53
CA ALA A 737 0.02 16.82 12.92
C ALA A 737 0.33 17.88 13.99
N THR A 738 1.16 17.54 14.98
CA THR A 738 1.65 18.48 16.01
C THR A 738 2.49 19.60 15.39
N ASN A 739 3.31 19.31 14.38
CA ASN A 739 4.07 20.34 13.64
C ASN A 739 3.16 21.27 12.81
N VAL A 740 2.10 20.73 12.17
CA VAL A 740 1.12 21.56 11.45
C VAL A 740 0.30 22.41 12.42
N MET A 741 -0.09 21.86 13.57
CA MET A 741 -0.79 22.62 14.61
C MET A 741 0.13 23.69 15.24
N ARG A 742 1.44 23.43 15.39
CA ARG A 742 2.42 24.45 15.80
C ARG A 742 2.38 25.65 14.87
N LYS A 743 2.41 25.43 13.55
CA LYS A 743 2.29 26.53 12.57
C LYS A 743 0.97 27.27 12.73
N LYS A 744 -0.16 26.57 12.78
CA LYS A 744 -1.49 27.21 12.98
C LYS A 744 -1.59 28.01 14.28
N ALA A 745 -0.92 27.56 15.36
CA ALA A 745 -0.82 28.29 16.62
C ALA A 745 0.09 29.54 16.53
N GLN A 746 1.16 29.50 15.73
CA GLN A 746 2.00 30.66 15.42
C GLN A 746 1.23 31.68 14.57
N ASP A 747 0.62 31.24 13.47
CA ASP A 747 -0.22 32.05 12.58
C ASP A 747 -1.36 32.74 13.38
N TYR A 748 -2.04 31.99 14.27
CA TYR A 748 -3.05 32.53 15.19
C TYR A 748 -2.47 33.58 16.14
N SER A 749 -1.31 33.30 16.76
CA SER A 749 -0.66 34.23 17.70
C SER A 749 -0.26 35.55 17.02
N VAL A 750 0.24 35.49 15.79
CA VAL A 750 0.53 36.68 14.97
C VAL A 750 -0.76 37.43 14.63
N SER A 751 -1.83 36.74 14.27
CA SER A 751 -3.13 37.38 13.99
C SER A 751 -3.74 38.08 15.20
N MET A 752 -3.55 37.54 16.41
CA MET A 752 -3.98 38.16 17.67
C MET A 752 -3.12 39.39 18.01
N GLN A 753 -1.80 39.31 17.86
CA GLN A 753 -0.92 40.47 18.06
C GLN A 753 -1.21 41.59 17.06
N GLN A 754 -1.49 41.25 15.79
CA GLN A 754 -1.91 42.23 14.79
C GLN A 754 -3.27 42.83 15.14
N ALA A 755 -4.25 42.02 15.56
CA ALA A 755 -5.56 42.52 16.01
C ALA A 755 -5.48 43.40 17.27
N GLU A 756 -4.57 43.11 18.20
CA GLU A 756 -4.28 43.96 19.36
C GLU A 756 -3.62 45.29 18.95
N LEU A 757 -2.64 45.27 18.01
CA LEU A 757 -2.09 46.49 17.42
C LEU A 757 -3.17 47.32 16.72
N ASP A 758 -4.01 46.67 15.91
CA ASP A 758 -5.06 47.34 15.14
C ASP A 758 -6.16 47.90 16.05
N ALA A 759 -6.52 47.20 17.14
CA ALA A 759 -7.44 47.72 18.16
C ALA A 759 -6.84 48.88 18.98
N VAL A 760 -5.52 48.87 19.23
CA VAL A 760 -4.81 50.01 19.84
C VAL A 760 -4.81 51.21 18.88
N ASN A 761 -4.56 50.97 17.58
CA ASN A 761 -4.57 51.98 16.53
C ASN A 761 -5.99 52.52 16.22
N SER A 762 -7.04 51.70 16.38
CA SER A 762 -8.44 52.04 16.07
C SER A 762 -9.18 52.79 17.19
N ASN A 763 -8.47 53.39 18.16
CA ASN A 763 -9.07 54.20 19.23
C ASN A 763 -9.63 55.57 18.75
N PHE A 764 -10.18 55.62 17.54
CA PHE A 764 -10.84 56.78 16.94
C PHE A 764 -11.92 56.38 15.91
N ASP A 765 -12.82 55.44 16.23
CA ASP A 765 -14.26 55.75 16.24
C ASP A 765 -15.09 54.66 16.96
N THR A 766 -16.30 55.00 17.41
CA THR A 766 -17.22 54.06 18.07
C THR A 766 -18.59 54.03 17.41
N THR A 767 -19.04 52.86 16.91
CA THR A 767 -20.36 52.26 17.19
C THR A 767 -20.68 51.05 16.28
N THR A 768 -21.21 49.97 16.88
CA THR A 768 -21.99 48.87 16.26
C THR A 768 -21.30 48.03 15.16
N ASN A 769 -21.54 46.72 15.03
CA ASN A 769 -22.77 45.99 15.30
C ASN A 769 -22.53 44.53 15.78
N GLU A 770 -23.58 43.88 16.27
CA GLU A 770 -23.57 42.53 16.84
C GLU A 770 -23.70 41.42 15.77
N SER A 771 -23.09 40.24 16.00
CA SER A 771 -23.69 38.88 15.80
C SER A 771 -22.64 37.75 15.75
N ARG A 772 -22.32 37.18 16.91
CA ARG A 772 -21.86 35.78 17.00
C ARG A 772 -22.61 35.10 18.15
N VAL A 773 -23.14 33.90 17.88
CA VAL A 773 -23.80 33.06 18.87
C VAL A 773 -22.76 32.62 19.92
N PRO A 774 -23.10 32.56 21.23
CA PRO A 774 -22.14 32.11 22.24
C PRO A 774 -21.78 30.64 22.03
N ILE A 775 -20.51 30.36 21.79
CA ILE A 775 -19.96 29.01 21.83
C ILE A 775 -19.64 28.72 23.30
N SER A 776 -20.15 27.60 23.85
CA SER A 776 -19.77 27.13 25.19
C SER A 776 -18.25 26.88 25.24
N MET A 777 -17.58 27.47 26.23
CA MET A 777 -16.12 27.44 26.39
C MET A 777 -15.66 26.41 27.43
N ASP A 778 -16.56 25.55 27.91
CA ASP A 778 -16.40 24.72 29.10
C ASP A 778 -15.43 23.53 28.92
N TRP A 779 -14.77 23.45 27.76
CA TRP A 779 -13.87 22.37 27.33
C TRP A 779 -12.43 22.85 27.05
N ILE A 780 -12.10 24.11 27.35
CA ILE A 780 -10.76 24.68 27.14
C ILE A 780 -9.71 24.00 28.06
N PRO A 781 -8.65 23.37 27.51
CA PRO A 781 -7.59 22.75 28.31
C PRO A 781 -6.87 23.75 29.22
N ASN A 782 -6.49 23.28 30.42
CA ASN A 782 -5.87 24.04 31.52
C ASN A 782 -6.77 25.02 32.29
N THR A 783 -8.09 25.08 32.03
CA THR A 783 -9.01 25.88 32.86
C THR A 783 -9.29 25.18 34.20
N LEU A 784 -8.44 25.43 35.20
CA LEU A 784 -8.53 24.98 36.60
C LEU A 784 -8.64 23.46 36.82
N ILE A 785 -7.48 22.83 37.07
CA ILE A 785 -7.43 21.67 37.96
C ILE A 785 -7.61 22.19 39.40
N ASP A 786 -8.79 22.00 39.98
CA ASP A 786 -8.95 21.60 41.39
C ASP A 786 -10.43 21.27 41.69
N SER A 787 -10.66 20.31 42.60
CA SER A 787 -11.97 19.83 43.05
C SER A 787 -12.93 19.23 42.00
N PHE A 788 -12.76 17.93 41.73
CA PHE A 788 -13.90 17.02 41.72
C PHE A 788 -13.62 15.87 42.70
N TYR A 789 -14.12 16.02 43.93
CA TYR A 789 -14.37 14.88 44.80
C TYR A 789 -15.67 14.22 44.36
N PHE A 790 -15.77 12.90 44.49
CA PHE A 790 -17.07 12.24 44.52
C PHE A 790 -17.83 12.71 45.76
N SER A 791 -19.05 13.21 45.58
CA SER A 791 -20.02 13.38 46.66
C SER A 791 -21.45 13.23 46.12
N ASP A 792 -22.08 12.15 46.55
CA ASP A 792 -23.51 11.81 46.62
C ASP A 792 -24.56 12.76 46.02
N HIS A 793 -25.56 12.12 45.37
CA HIS A 793 -26.81 12.69 44.84
C HIS A 793 -26.68 13.46 43.52
N GLY A 794 -26.83 12.73 42.41
CA GLY A 794 -27.07 13.34 41.10
C GLY A 794 -28.55 13.67 40.85
N ASP A 795 -28.81 14.43 39.80
CA ASP A 795 -30.09 14.39 39.07
C ASP A 795 -29.86 14.73 37.58
N LEU A 796 -30.69 14.19 36.70
CA LEU A 796 -30.66 14.47 35.26
C LEU A 796 -31.69 15.55 34.94
N SER A 797 -31.26 16.80 34.77
CA SER A 797 -32.16 17.83 34.22
C SER A 797 -31.43 18.91 33.41
N ILE A 798 -32.08 19.31 32.31
CA ILE A 798 -31.68 20.40 31.42
C ILE A 798 -32.51 21.64 31.76
N THR A 799 -31.89 22.81 31.91
CA THR A 799 -32.49 24.11 31.48
C THR A 799 -31.42 25.21 31.46
N PRO A 800 -31.54 26.24 30.59
CA PRO A 800 -30.42 27.12 30.26
C PRO A 800 -30.48 28.52 30.90
N VAL A 801 -29.30 29.14 31.01
CA VAL A 801 -29.01 30.54 30.64
C VAL A 801 -27.65 30.57 29.95
#